data_AF-A0A8T6DN49-F1
#
_entry.id   AF-A0A8T6DN49-F1
#
_cell.length_a   1.000
_cell.length_b   1.000
_cell.length_c   1.000
_cell.angle_alpha   90.00
_cell.angle_beta   90.00
_cell.angle_gamma   90.00
#
_symmetry.space_group_name_H-M   'P 1'
#
loop_
_entity.id
_entity.type
_entity.pdbx_description
1 polymer ?
#
loop_
_entity_poly.entity_id
_entity_poly.type
_entity_poly.pdbx_seq_one_letter_code
_entity_poly.pdbx_strand_id
1 'polypeptide(L)'
;MPQDSVSTGGFSPDKKDFGKLIEPSILNALPHYLPLCVFPLILAAAAFGGWWLLPPFLFFMTSGGAIDRAIGLDGRNMDPARTPERRLLWHNLPAWTWAFLWPPTLIFGMWQILVANPFAIWEDILLAIMLTMEAQAVFIVGHEMIHRRTTWERRLGEFLLASASYPQYSTEHVYIHHAQVGTPHDVGSAPKGESFWSYFPKEIVSNLTNSWKVAGERLARRRLPVWHLSNPFWRYGAYLAFWYGLVFWMGGVWAVLVFVFLGYGCVFSMKISNYLQHYGLRRVRLANGRWEKVMPRHSWSADWKFSNWLFFNMQRHADHHAIASRQYPLLQNYDPEESPHLPGTYGDMMNLVLRPKRWFAKMDPIVDQWRKHFYPEIENWSAYDSPVAATRPEAFDAIVEIFDADSRLAGWIERNPELLDNLNEREFTDLDLPKGFGPDPESESIARRGLTRLYWTREMDVREMKSQIAEIPAADAKDTAEVVRNWSNDKAFQVGMHIVRGNLSPDEAKVALSNLADASITTVLAAVVADFADRRGPLRESGLAAILLGDLAAREVSPEAPLELLLVHDGLSPANSENLCKRFGETLAGLTRDSLIFSPPEDANAIQALPLGELAEYGRSSGSEESPDLTRARCVYEAGDSSIGSRSSEILEEMRKNEPPPEQSAEARPEE
;
A
#
# COMPACT_ATOMS: atom_id res chain seq x y z
N MET A 1 -13.39 3.14 38.93
CA MET A 1 -12.40 2.05 38.96
C MET A 1 -11.02 2.68 38.78
N PRO A 2 -9.98 2.24 39.50
CA PRO A 2 -8.72 2.97 39.58
C PRO A 2 -7.99 2.95 38.24
N GLN A 3 -7.31 4.06 37.95
CA GLN A 3 -6.47 4.28 36.78
C GLN A 3 -5.33 3.25 36.78
N ASP A 4 -5.39 2.27 35.88
CA ASP A 4 -4.23 1.45 35.56
C ASP A 4 -3.20 2.32 34.86
N SER A 5 -2.12 2.61 35.59
CA SER A 5 -0.96 3.28 35.07
C SER A 5 -0.39 2.50 33.91
N VAL A 6 -0.08 3.23 32.84
CA VAL A 6 0.64 2.80 31.64
C VAL A 6 1.83 1.92 32.04
N SER A 7 1.68 0.59 31.91
CA SER A 7 2.80 -0.33 31.98
C SER A 7 3.35 -0.54 30.57
N THR A 8 4.12 0.45 30.12
CA THR A 8 5.05 0.23 29.00
C THR A 8 6.04 -0.84 29.44
N GLY A 9 5.88 -2.06 28.93
CA GLY A 9 6.89 -3.10 28.99
C GLY A 9 8.15 -2.64 28.26
N GLY A 10 9.00 -1.90 28.98
CA GLY A 10 10.23 -1.27 28.50
C GLY A 10 10.46 0.09 29.17
N PHE A 11 11.41 0.11 30.12
CA PHE A 11 12.08 1.30 30.67
C PHE A 11 11.20 2.50 31.04
N SER A 12 10.80 2.62 32.32
CA SER A 12 10.20 3.85 32.85
C SER A 12 11.28 4.95 32.93
N PRO A 13 11.16 6.07 32.19
CA PRO A 13 12.17 7.11 32.21
C PRO A 13 12.29 7.74 33.60
N ASP A 14 13.52 7.96 34.07
CA ASP A 14 13.78 8.69 35.31
C ASP A 14 13.30 10.14 35.11
N LYS A 15 12.10 10.47 35.62
CA LYS A 15 11.35 11.73 35.34
C LYS A 15 12.06 13.03 35.72
N LYS A 16 13.29 12.97 36.26
CA LYS A 16 13.98 14.12 36.86
C LYS A 16 14.39 15.22 35.89
N ASP A 17 14.55 14.91 34.59
CA ASP A 17 15.04 15.88 33.59
C ASP A 17 14.02 16.27 32.52
N PHE A 18 12.88 15.58 32.43
CA PHE A 18 11.82 15.90 31.47
C PHE A 18 11.20 17.27 31.77
N GLY A 19 11.16 18.14 30.76
CA GLY A 19 10.62 19.49 30.86
C GLY A 19 11.56 20.54 31.45
N LYS A 20 12.83 20.18 31.76
CA LYS A 20 13.84 21.18 32.17
C LYS A 20 14.24 22.05 30.98
N LEU A 21 14.07 23.36 31.13
CA LEU A 21 14.52 24.33 30.15
C LEU A 21 16.01 24.66 30.33
N ILE A 22 16.75 24.62 29.22
CA ILE A 22 18.15 25.02 29.13
C ILE A 22 18.31 26.26 28.24
N GLU A 23 19.28 27.10 28.59
CA GLU A 23 19.64 28.28 27.80
C GLU A 23 20.71 27.93 26.75
N PRO A 24 20.79 28.66 25.62
CA PRO A 24 21.85 28.49 24.64
C PRO A 24 23.20 28.86 25.25
N SER A 25 24.09 27.87 25.40
CA SER A 25 25.45 28.06 25.88
C SER A 25 26.42 27.12 25.18
N ILE A 26 27.72 27.44 25.21
CA ILE A 26 28.75 26.52 24.73
C ILE A 26 28.73 25.21 25.52
N LEU A 27 28.49 25.25 26.83
CA LEU A 27 28.41 24.06 27.69
C LEU A 27 27.30 23.09 27.24
N ASN A 28 26.15 23.63 26.83
CA ASN A 28 25.04 22.82 26.32
C ASN A 28 25.27 22.35 24.88
N ALA A 29 26.14 23.01 24.12
CA ALA A 29 26.52 22.61 22.77
C ALA A 29 27.66 21.56 22.76
N LEU A 30 28.56 21.57 23.75
CA LEU A 30 29.74 20.69 23.85
C LEU A 30 29.46 19.20 23.54
N PRO A 31 28.34 18.60 24.00
CA PRO A 31 28.07 17.20 23.70
C PRO A 31 27.99 16.89 22.20
N HIS A 32 27.54 17.83 21.36
CA HIS A 32 27.50 17.66 19.90
C HIS A 32 28.87 17.80 19.22
N TYR A 33 29.90 18.28 19.92
CA TYR A 33 31.28 18.28 19.41
C TYR A 33 31.97 16.94 19.63
N LEU A 34 31.56 16.16 20.65
CA LEU A 34 32.19 14.89 20.96
C LEU A 34 32.17 13.92 19.75
N PRO A 35 31.05 13.75 19.02
CA PRO A 35 31.01 12.85 17.89
C PRO A 35 31.92 13.27 16.72
N LEU A 36 32.38 14.53 16.64
CA LEU A 36 33.35 14.97 15.62
C LEU A 36 34.70 14.24 15.73
N CYS A 37 34.98 13.57 16.85
CA CYS A 37 36.18 12.74 17.00
C CYS A 37 36.24 11.59 15.98
N VAL A 38 35.11 11.22 15.37
CA VAL A 38 35.07 10.18 14.33
C VAL A 38 35.92 10.54 13.11
N PHE A 39 36.01 11.83 12.73
CA PHE A 39 36.80 12.28 11.59
C PHE A 39 38.29 11.99 11.72
N PRO A 40 39.01 12.44 12.78
CA PRO A 40 40.42 12.09 12.94
C PRO A 40 40.63 10.58 13.11
N LEU A 41 39.67 9.84 13.66
CA LEU A 41 39.75 8.37 13.73
C LEU A 41 39.68 7.72 12.35
N ILE A 42 38.74 8.12 11.49
CA ILE A 42 38.63 7.62 10.11
C ILE A 42 39.86 8.04 9.29
N LEU A 43 40.35 9.27 9.44
CA LEU A 43 41.55 9.73 8.74
C LEU A 43 42.79 8.94 9.17
N ALA A 44 42.94 8.63 10.46
CA ALA A 44 44.02 7.78 10.94
C ALA A 44 43.89 6.34 10.41
N ALA A 45 42.68 5.79 10.40
CA ALA A 45 42.39 4.49 9.81
C ALA A 45 42.77 4.43 8.32
N ALA A 46 42.37 5.44 7.55
CA ALA A 46 42.67 5.57 6.14
C ALA A 46 44.17 5.85 5.87
N ALA A 47 44.90 6.44 6.81
CA ALA A 47 46.33 6.72 6.64
C ALA A 47 47.24 5.53 7.00
N PHE A 48 46.84 4.73 8.00
CA PHE A 48 47.74 3.74 8.61
C PHE A 48 47.24 2.29 8.54
N GLY A 49 45.95 2.06 8.29
CA GLY A 49 45.36 0.72 8.27
C GLY A 49 45.53 -0.05 9.59
N GLY A 50 45.44 -1.37 9.52
CA GLY A 50 45.67 -2.30 10.61
C GLY A 50 44.83 -1.99 11.85
N TRP A 51 45.48 -1.84 13.01
CA TRP A 51 44.80 -1.55 14.28
C TRP A 51 44.10 -0.19 14.31
N TRP A 52 44.44 0.74 13.41
CA TRP A 52 43.78 2.04 13.33
C TRP A 52 42.35 1.95 12.79
N LEU A 53 41.97 0.83 12.17
CA LEU A 53 40.59 0.55 11.77
C LEU A 53 39.69 0.26 12.99
N LEU A 54 40.24 -0.23 14.10
CA LEU A 54 39.42 -0.67 15.24
C LEU A 54 38.68 0.48 15.95
N PRO A 55 39.29 1.63 16.30
CA PRO A 55 38.61 2.71 17.00
C PRO A 55 37.36 3.28 16.29
N PRO A 56 37.41 3.70 15.00
CA PRO A 56 36.21 4.19 14.32
C PRO A 56 35.15 3.09 14.14
N PHE A 57 35.55 1.84 13.95
CA PHE A 57 34.60 0.72 13.92
C PHE A 57 33.85 0.56 15.25
N LEU A 58 34.58 0.54 16.37
CA LEU A 58 33.97 0.43 17.70
C LEU A 58 33.11 1.64 18.04
N PHE A 59 33.50 2.84 17.62
CA PHE A 59 32.69 4.06 17.77
C PHE A 59 31.28 3.85 17.20
N PHE A 60 31.17 3.40 15.96
CA PHE A 60 29.86 3.18 15.33
C PHE A 60 29.12 1.95 15.86
N MET A 61 29.82 0.89 16.27
CA MET A 61 29.17 -0.31 16.81
C MET A 61 28.58 -0.10 18.21
N THR A 62 29.09 0.88 18.96
CA THR A 62 28.68 1.14 20.36
C THR A 62 27.78 2.36 20.53
N SER A 63 27.80 3.30 19.57
CA SER A 63 27.12 4.60 19.61
C SER A 63 25.60 4.53 19.80
N GLY A 64 24.91 3.55 19.21
CA GLY A 64 23.44 3.56 19.17
C GLY A 64 22.71 2.67 20.18
N GLY A 65 23.42 1.94 21.05
CA GLY A 65 22.75 0.94 21.90
C GLY A 65 23.42 0.68 23.25
N ALA A 66 24.74 0.43 23.26
CA ALA A 66 25.46 0.20 24.51
C ALA A 66 25.68 1.53 25.27
N ILE A 67 26.13 2.56 24.56
CA ILE A 67 26.37 3.88 25.15
C ILE A 67 25.05 4.52 25.59
N ASP A 68 24.02 4.51 24.74
CA ASP A 68 22.72 5.09 25.07
C ASP A 68 22.10 4.46 26.33
N ARG A 69 22.17 3.13 26.48
CA ARG A 69 21.73 2.45 27.71
C ARG A 69 22.57 2.84 28.94
N ALA A 70 23.87 3.11 28.76
CA ALA A 70 24.75 3.51 29.85
C ALA A 70 24.53 4.95 30.31
N ILE A 71 24.25 5.88 29.39
CA ILE A 71 24.14 7.32 29.72
C ILE A 71 22.69 7.82 29.85
N GLY A 72 21.72 7.08 29.33
CA GLY A 72 20.28 7.30 29.49
C GLY A 72 19.67 8.34 28.54
N LEU A 73 18.50 8.87 28.94
CA LEU A 73 17.64 9.74 28.15
C LEU A 73 17.87 11.23 28.44
N ASP A 74 17.76 12.09 27.43
CA ASP A 74 17.86 13.55 27.54
C ASP A 74 16.48 14.21 27.54
N GLY A 75 15.91 14.47 28.71
CA GLY A 75 14.61 15.15 28.84
C GLY A 75 14.64 16.69 28.71
N ARG A 76 15.81 17.30 28.48
CA ARG A 76 15.98 18.75 28.49
C ARG A 76 15.53 19.38 27.18
N ASN A 77 14.93 20.56 27.26
CA ASN A 77 14.48 21.34 26.11
C ASN A 77 15.08 22.75 26.12
N MET A 78 15.29 23.33 24.94
CA MET A 78 15.61 24.75 24.81
C MET A 78 14.36 25.50 24.37
N ASP A 79 13.97 26.57 25.07
CA ASP A 79 12.73 27.30 24.76
C ASP A 79 12.84 28.03 23.40
N PRO A 80 12.06 27.61 22.37
CA PRO A 80 12.10 28.23 21.05
C PRO A 80 11.55 29.66 21.03
N ALA A 81 10.64 30.01 21.96
CA ALA A 81 10.06 31.34 22.04
C ALA A 81 11.04 32.38 22.58
N ARG A 82 11.96 31.95 23.46
CA ARG A 82 12.98 32.81 24.07
C ARG A 82 14.35 32.75 23.40
N THR A 83 14.57 31.77 22.52
CA THR A 83 15.86 31.53 21.90
C THR A 83 15.87 31.84 20.39
N PRO A 84 16.28 33.05 19.98
CA PRO A 84 16.43 33.36 18.57
C PRO A 84 17.64 32.64 17.96
N GLU A 85 17.55 32.27 16.67
CA GLU A 85 18.58 31.53 15.93
C GLU A 85 20.00 32.14 16.03
N ARG A 86 20.11 33.47 16.16
CA ARG A 86 21.40 34.17 16.33
C ARG A 86 22.20 33.74 17.57
N ARG A 87 21.54 33.17 18.59
CA ARG A 87 22.18 32.65 19.81
C ARG A 87 22.68 31.21 19.66
N LEU A 88 22.39 30.56 18.54
CA LEU A 88 22.71 29.15 18.30
C LEU A 88 24.08 28.93 17.64
N LEU A 89 24.94 29.94 17.56
CA LEU A 89 26.27 29.81 16.93
C LEU A 89 27.03 28.58 17.42
N TRP A 90 27.14 28.40 18.74
CA TRP A 90 27.86 27.26 19.34
C TRP A 90 27.24 25.90 19.01
N HIS A 91 25.94 25.85 18.72
CA HIS A 91 25.22 24.62 18.35
C HIS A 91 25.29 24.37 16.84
N ASN A 92 25.36 25.42 16.02
CA ASN A 92 25.49 25.26 14.57
C ASN A 92 26.92 24.87 14.15
N LEU A 93 27.94 25.27 14.90
CA LEU A 93 29.34 24.99 14.61
C LEU A 93 29.64 23.48 14.41
N PRO A 94 29.18 22.54 15.26
CA PRO A 94 29.39 21.11 15.02
C PRO A 94 28.76 20.61 13.72
N ALA A 95 27.52 21.00 13.41
CA ALA A 95 26.86 20.59 12.17
C ALA A 95 27.59 21.13 10.92
N TRP A 96 28.04 22.39 10.96
CA TRP A 96 28.85 22.97 9.90
C TRP A 96 30.22 22.29 9.79
N THR A 97 30.90 22.05 10.91
CA THR A 97 32.19 21.37 10.93
C THR A 97 32.07 19.97 10.32
N TRP A 98 31.03 19.22 10.71
CA TRP A 98 30.72 17.90 10.14
C TRP A 98 30.55 17.96 8.62
N ALA A 99 29.74 18.91 8.14
CA ALA A 99 29.48 19.11 6.72
C ALA A 99 30.74 19.46 5.91
N PHE A 100 31.67 20.23 6.49
CA PHE A 100 32.91 20.62 5.81
C PHE A 100 34.00 19.55 5.92
N LEU A 101 34.03 18.73 6.98
CA LEU A 101 34.98 17.63 7.13
C LEU A 101 34.62 16.41 6.28
N TRP A 102 33.33 16.20 5.97
CA TRP A 102 32.92 15.05 5.19
C TRP A 102 33.54 14.95 3.79
N PRO A 103 33.44 15.97 2.90
CA PRO A 103 34.00 15.87 1.56
C PRO A 103 35.49 15.49 1.52
N PRO A 104 36.41 16.15 2.27
CA PRO A 104 37.81 15.74 2.27
C PRO A 104 38.03 14.35 2.87
N THR A 105 37.28 13.95 3.91
CA THR A 105 37.40 12.60 4.49
C THR A 105 36.95 11.51 3.53
N LEU A 106 35.82 11.70 2.84
CA LEU A 106 35.33 10.77 1.82
C LEU A 106 36.33 10.67 0.66
N ILE A 107 36.79 11.80 0.13
CA ILE A 107 37.77 11.87 -0.96
C ILE A 107 39.06 11.15 -0.57
N PHE A 108 39.59 11.41 0.63
CA PHE A 108 40.80 10.76 1.11
C PHE A 108 40.60 9.26 1.29
N GLY A 109 39.54 8.82 1.95
CA GLY A 109 39.26 7.40 2.16
C GLY A 109 39.08 6.63 0.84
N MET A 110 38.33 7.21 -0.12
CA MET A 110 38.20 6.64 -1.46
C MET A 110 39.51 6.61 -2.22
N TRP A 111 40.34 7.65 -2.10
CA TRP A 111 41.67 7.67 -2.71
C TRP A 111 42.55 6.53 -2.17
N GLN A 112 42.49 6.25 -0.87
CA GLN A 112 43.24 5.15 -0.26
C GLN A 112 42.78 3.80 -0.82
N ILE A 113 41.47 3.56 -0.88
CA ILE A 113 40.89 2.31 -1.39
C ILE A 113 41.16 2.13 -2.90
N LEU A 114 40.97 3.17 -3.70
CA LEU A 114 40.86 3.04 -5.16
C LEU A 114 42.15 3.38 -5.91
N VAL A 115 43.02 4.23 -5.35
CA VAL A 115 44.17 4.80 -6.07
C VAL A 115 45.49 4.44 -5.41
N ALA A 116 45.67 4.79 -4.14
CA ALA A 116 46.89 4.47 -3.43
C ALA A 116 47.00 2.96 -3.16
N ASN A 117 45.85 2.32 -2.87
CA ASN A 117 45.70 0.90 -2.56
C ASN A 117 46.82 0.34 -1.66
N PRO A 118 47.06 0.95 -0.48
CA PRO A 118 48.15 0.54 0.40
C PRO A 118 47.78 -0.66 1.29
N PHE A 119 46.52 -1.10 1.26
CA PHE A 119 45.95 -2.01 2.24
C PHE A 119 45.57 -3.37 1.65
N ALA A 120 45.31 -4.33 2.53
CA ALA A 120 44.69 -5.59 2.13
C ALA A 120 43.18 -5.38 1.84
N ILE A 121 42.61 -6.24 1.00
CA ILE A 121 41.19 -6.15 0.60
C ILE A 121 40.22 -6.08 1.80
N TRP A 122 40.51 -6.79 2.90
CA TRP A 122 39.63 -6.76 4.08
C TRP A 122 39.67 -5.40 4.79
N GLU A 123 40.80 -4.70 4.77
CA GLU A 123 40.96 -3.35 5.32
C GLU A 123 40.19 -2.34 4.48
N ASP A 124 40.26 -2.47 3.15
CA ASP A 124 39.49 -1.64 2.21
C ASP A 124 37.98 -1.83 2.40
N ILE A 125 37.53 -3.08 2.55
CA ILE A 125 36.12 -3.38 2.85
C ILE A 125 35.71 -2.73 4.18
N LEU A 126 36.54 -2.85 5.21
CA LEU A 126 36.24 -2.30 6.52
C LEU A 126 36.22 -0.76 6.51
N LEU A 127 37.15 -0.13 5.79
CA LEU A 127 37.18 1.32 5.59
C LEU A 127 35.98 1.78 4.77
N ALA A 128 35.57 1.06 3.73
CA ALA A 128 34.37 1.35 2.95
C ALA A 128 33.09 1.27 3.81
N ILE A 129 33.00 0.30 4.73
CA ILE A 129 31.90 0.20 5.71
C ILE A 129 31.89 1.43 6.62
N MET A 130 33.04 1.85 7.15
CA MET A 130 33.14 3.06 7.99
C MET A 130 32.72 4.32 7.25
N LEU A 131 33.17 4.50 6.01
CA LEU A 131 32.76 5.62 5.17
C LEU A 131 31.25 5.58 4.92
N THR A 132 30.65 4.40 4.79
CA THR A 132 29.19 4.25 4.64
C THR A 132 28.43 4.60 5.93
N MET A 133 28.94 4.21 7.09
CA MET A 133 28.36 4.56 8.39
C MET A 133 28.47 6.07 8.65
N GLU A 134 29.60 6.67 8.30
CA GLU A 134 29.81 8.12 8.36
C GLU A 134 28.89 8.86 7.38
N ALA A 135 28.72 8.35 6.16
CA ALA A 135 27.78 8.91 5.18
C ALA A 135 26.35 8.94 5.71
N GLN A 136 25.93 7.97 6.55
CA GLN A 136 24.61 7.97 7.19
C GLN A 136 24.47 9.11 8.22
N ALA A 137 25.50 9.36 9.04
CA ALA A 137 25.52 10.50 9.95
C ALA A 137 25.52 11.83 9.18
N VAL A 138 26.26 11.91 8.08
CA VAL A 138 26.27 13.07 7.17
C VAL A 138 24.92 13.27 6.49
N PHE A 139 24.19 12.21 6.17
CA PHE A 139 22.84 12.32 5.62
C PHE A 139 21.91 13.09 6.57
N ILE A 140 22.04 12.85 7.87
CA ILE A 140 21.29 13.57 8.92
C ILE A 140 21.69 15.05 8.98
N VAL A 141 22.98 15.37 8.86
CA VAL A 141 23.45 16.75 8.74
C VAL A 141 22.89 17.41 7.47
N GLY A 142 22.89 16.69 6.34
CA GLY A 142 22.30 17.14 5.09
C GLY A 142 20.79 17.40 5.20
N HIS A 143 20.05 16.52 5.88
CA HIS A 143 18.63 16.69 6.21
C HIS A 143 18.41 17.96 7.06
N GLU A 144 19.18 18.18 8.12
CA GLU A 144 19.03 19.39 8.94
C GLU A 144 19.28 20.64 8.10
N MET A 145 20.30 20.61 7.23
CA MET A 145 20.68 21.73 6.37
C MET A 145 19.63 22.11 5.32
N ILE A 146 18.89 21.15 4.76
CA ILE A 146 17.85 21.45 3.76
C ILE A 146 16.63 22.15 4.36
N HIS A 147 16.42 22.03 5.68
CA HIS A 147 15.37 22.75 6.42
C HIS A 147 15.79 24.17 6.84
N ARG A 148 17.08 24.52 6.72
CA ARG A 148 17.59 25.84 7.11
C ARG A 148 17.05 26.96 6.23
N ARG A 149 16.87 28.15 6.82
CA ARG A 149 16.38 29.34 6.10
C ARG A 149 17.42 29.90 5.13
N THR A 150 18.69 29.81 5.47
CA THR A 150 19.76 30.36 4.63
C THR A 150 19.95 29.52 3.38
N THR A 151 20.26 30.17 2.26
CA THR A 151 20.39 29.45 0.99
C THR A 151 21.67 28.63 0.93
N TRP A 152 22.79 29.12 1.46
CA TRP A 152 24.06 28.41 1.40
C TRP A 152 24.04 27.11 2.21
N GLU A 153 23.39 27.08 3.39
CA GLU A 153 23.20 25.84 4.17
C GLU A 153 22.38 24.83 3.37
N ARG A 154 21.26 25.25 2.77
CA ARG A 154 20.45 24.36 1.92
C ARG A 154 21.22 23.80 0.73
N ARG A 155 22.05 24.63 0.07
CA ARG A 155 22.91 24.16 -1.03
C ARG A 155 23.97 23.17 -0.56
N LEU A 156 24.56 23.41 0.60
CA LEU A 156 25.51 22.48 1.21
C LEU A 156 24.80 21.16 1.57
N GLY A 157 23.61 21.21 2.17
CA GLY A 157 22.80 20.01 2.46
C GLY A 157 22.50 19.20 1.20
N GLU A 158 22.02 19.84 0.14
CA GLU A 158 21.79 19.16 -1.16
C GLU A 158 23.07 18.53 -1.74
N PHE A 159 24.23 19.18 -1.57
CA PHE A 159 25.53 18.66 -2.01
C PHE A 159 25.99 17.45 -1.19
N LEU A 160 25.74 17.44 0.13
CA LEU A 160 26.00 16.31 1.00
C LEU A 160 25.09 15.12 0.66
N LEU A 161 23.80 15.35 0.47
CA LEU A 161 22.85 14.30 0.05
C LEU A 161 23.23 13.71 -1.32
N ALA A 162 23.82 14.53 -2.22
CA ALA A 162 24.34 14.04 -3.49
C ALA A 162 25.54 13.08 -3.34
N SER A 163 26.33 13.20 -2.26
CA SER A 163 27.42 12.27 -1.96
C SER A 163 26.92 10.87 -1.54
N ALA A 164 25.65 10.75 -1.16
CA ALA A 164 24.94 9.48 -0.96
C ALA A 164 24.08 9.08 -2.16
N SER A 165 24.26 9.77 -3.30
CA SER A 165 23.49 9.56 -4.55
C SER A 165 21.99 9.85 -4.44
N TYR A 166 21.58 10.67 -3.46
CA TYR A 166 20.15 10.88 -3.15
C TYR A 166 19.73 12.35 -2.90
N PRO A 167 20.14 13.31 -3.76
CA PRO A 167 19.85 14.74 -3.55
C PRO A 167 18.37 15.11 -3.68
N GLN A 168 17.59 14.34 -4.44
CA GLN A 168 16.15 14.56 -4.63
C GLN A 168 15.34 14.46 -3.34
N TYR A 169 15.87 13.79 -2.32
CA TYR A 169 15.29 13.77 -0.97
C TYR A 169 15.03 15.17 -0.43
N SER A 170 15.83 16.16 -0.84
CA SER A 170 15.58 17.56 -0.47
C SER A 170 14.24 18.09 -0.97
N THR A 171 13.82 17.71 -2.18
CA THR A 171 12.51 18.13 -2.71
C THR A 171 11.39 17.29 -2.10
N GLU A 172 11.59 15.98 -2.02
CA GLU A 172 10.63 15.04 -1.45
C GLU A 172 10.28 15.41 0.00
N HIS A 173 11.30 15.43 0.86
CA HIS A 173 11.10 15.55 2.29
C HIS A 173 10.46 16.89 2.67
N VAL A 174 10.97 17.98 2.10
CA VAL A 174 10.58 19.36 2.46
C VAL A 174 9.19 19.70 1.92
N TYR A 175 8.81 19.22 0.74
CA TYR A 175 7.60 19.68 0.05
C TYR A 175 6.50 18.64 -0.06
N ILE A 176 6.79 17.37 0.21
CA ILE A 176 5.85 16.26 0.09
C ILE A 176 5.65 15.65 1.47
N HIS A 177 6.66 14.96 1.98
CA HIS A 177 6.57 14.19 3.22
C HIS A 177 6.11 15.05 4.41
N HIS A 178 6.73 16.20 4.69
CA HIS A 178 6.26 17.09 5.77
C HIS A 178 4.81 17.57 5.64
N ALA A 179 4.30 17.72 4.42
CA ALA A 179 2.93 18.16 4.19
C ALA A 179 1.92 17.01 4.35
N GLN A 180 2.33 15.80 3.95
CA GLN A 180 1.47 14.63 3.79
C GLN A 180 1.73 13.52 4.83
N VAL A 181 2.72 13.68 5.72
CA VAL A 181 3.04 12.73 6.78
C VAL A 181 1.79 12.33 7.56
N GLY A 182 1.67 11.03 7.83
CA GLY A 182 0.51 10.43 8.47
C GLY A 182 -0.73 10.31 7.57
N THR A 183 -0.66 10.64 6.28
CA THR A 183 -1.78 10.43 5.34
C THR A 183 -1.46 9.33 4.33
N PRO A 184 -2.47 8.67 3.71
CA PRO A 184 -2.21 7.66 2.69
C PRO A 184 -1.48 8.15 1.45
N HIS A 185 -1.43 9.47 1.21
CA HIS A 185 -0.69 10.05 0.09
C HIS A 185 0.83 10.07 0.32
N ASP A 186 1.27 9.99 1.58
CA ASP A 186 2.68 9.92 1.91
C ASP A 186 3.14 8.47 1.99
N VAL A 187 3.86 8.02 0.97
CA VAL A 187 4.46 6.67 0.95
C VAL A 187 5.44 6.48 2.11
N GLY A 188 6.08 7.55 2.59
CA GLY A 188 6.97 7.56 3.74
C GLY A 188 6.30 7.19 5.06
N SER A 189 4.96 7.28 5.13
CA SER A 189 4.14 6.88 6.27
C SER A 189 3.52 5.50 6.03
N ALA A 190 4.29 4.45 6.33
CA ALA A 190 3.86 3.07 6.13
C ALA A 190 2.62 2.72 6.99
N PRO A 191 1.56 2.13 6.41
CA PRO A 191 0.41 1.63 7.16
C PRO A 191 0.80 0.53 8.15
N LYS A 192 -0.03 0.34 9.18
CA LYS A 192 0.15 -0.76 10.13
C LYS A 192 0.07 -2.10 9.38
N GLY A 193 1.00 -3.01 9.64
CA GLY A 193 1.09 -4.33 9.01
C GLY A 193 1.87 -4.37 7.69
N GLU A 194 2.23 -3.23 7.10
CA GLU A 194 3.12 -3.22 5.95
C GLU A 194 4.57 -3.51 6.38
N SER A 195 5.24 -4.46 5.73
CA SER A 195 6.64 -4.78 6.03
C SER A 195 7.60 -3.77 5.41
N PHE A 196 8.77 -3.56 6.01
CA PHE A 196 9.82 -2.74 5.42
C PHE A 196 10.21 -3.19 3.99
N TRP A 197 10.19 -4.49 3.72
CA TRP A 197 10.51 -5.05 2.40
C TRP A 197 9.47 -4.69 1.33
N SER A 198 8.20 -4.54 1.73
CA SER A 198 7.10 -4.08 0.86
C SER A 198 7.15 -2.56 0.66
N TYR A 199 7.46 -1.83 1.74
CA TYR A 199 7.54 -0.37 1.77
C TYR A 199 8.72 0.18 0.95
N PHE A 200 9.92 -0.38 1.12
CA PHE A 200 11.17 0.17 0.59
C PHE A 200 11.16 0.44 -0.92
N PRO A 201 10.79 -0.52 -1.80
CA PRO A 201 10.79 -0.26 -3.24
C PRO A 201 9.78 0.83 -3.64
N LYS A 202 8.58 0.83 -3.05
CA LYS A 202 7.55 1.85 -3.31
C LYS A 202 8.05 3.23 -2.95
N GLU A 203 8.70 3.33 -1.79
CA GLU A 203 9.21 4.58 -1.27
C GLU A 203 10.35 5.15 -2.15
N ILE A 204 11.30 4.31 -2.58
CA ILE A 204 12.38 4.75 -3.47
C ILE A 204 11.83 5.29 -4.81
N VAL A 205 10.88 4.58 -5.41
CA VAL A 205 10.24 5.00 -6.67
C VAL A 205 9.47 6.31 -6.47
N SER A 206 8.63 6.36 -5.42
CA SER A 206 7.85 7.55 -5.04
C SER A 206 8.73 8.78 -4.86
N ASN A 207 9.85 8.64 -4.15
CA ASN A 207 10.75 9.75 -3.88
C ASN A 207 11.27 10.42 -5.15
N LEU A 208 11.57 9.65 -6.18
CA LEU A 208 12.07 10.18 -7.45
C LEU A 208 10.94 10.79 -8.28
N THR A 209 9.86 10.03 -8.50
CA THR A 209 8.76 10.41 -9.39
C THR A 209 7.97 11.60 -8.83
N ASN A 210 7.62 11.57 -7.54
CA ASN A 210 6.85 12.63 -6.90
C ASN A 210 7.69 13.89 -6.70
N SER A 211 9.00 13.79 -6.44
CA SER A 211 9.88 14.95 -6.40
C SER A 211 9.92 15.70 -7.72
N TRP A 212 10.03 14.97 -8.84
CA TRP A 212 10.03 15.59 -10.18
C TRP A 212 8.68 16.26 -10.46
N LYS A 213 7.58 15.57 -10.16
CA LYS A 213 6.21 16.10 -10.32
C LYS A 213 6.01 17.39 -9.51
N VAL A 214 6.31 17.38 -8.22
CA VAL A 214 6.15 18.55 -7.34
C VAL A 214 7.08 19.69 -7.73
N ALA A 215 8.30 19.41 -8.20
CA ALA A 215 9.17 20.44 -8.76
C ALA A 215 8.53 21.11 -9.99
N GLY A 216 7.93 20.32 -10.89
CA GLY A 216 7.17 20.80 -12.04
C GLY A 216 5.95 21.64 -11.66
N GLU A 217 5.13 21.18 -10.71
CA GLU A 217 3.94 21.90 -10.22
C GLU A 217 4.30 23.25 -9.59
N ARG A 218 5.42 23.31 -8.85
CA ARG A 218 5.94 24.58 -8.28
C ARG A 218 6.37 25.56 -9.37
N LEU A 219 6.93 25.08 -10.48
CA LEU A 219 7.28 25.92 -11.64
C LEU A 219 6.02 26.36 -12.40
N ALA A 220 5.06 25.47 -12.58
CA ALA A 220 3.78 25.77 -13.22
C ALA A 220 3.00 26.87 -12.46
N ARG A 221 3.01 26.85 -11.12
CA ARG A 221 2.46 27.94 -10.28
C ARG A 221 3.12 29.31 -10.54
N ARG A 222 4.34 29.32 -11.06
CA ARG A 222 5.08 30.52 -11.50
C ARG A 222 4.99 30.75 -13.01
N ARG A 223 4.17 29.98 -13.73
CA ARG A 223 4.02 29.99 -15.19
C ARG A 223 5.32 29.69 -15.94
N LEU A 224 6.17 28.83 -15.37
CA LEU A 224 7.44 28.38 -15.97
C LEU A 224 7.33 26.92 -16.44
N PRO A 225 8.01 26.54 -17.54
CA PRO A 225 8.06 25.15 -18.00
C PRO A 225 8.90 24.29 -17.04
N VAL A 226 8.64 22.98 -17.01
CA VAL A 226 9.37 22.02 -16.14
C VAL A 226 10.89 22.02 -16.38
N TRP A 227 11.32 22.33 -17.60
CA TRP A 227 12.73 22.37 -18.00
C TRP A 227 13.46 23.67 -17.64
N HIS A 228 12.78 24.65 -17.02
CA HIS A 228 13.40 25.92 -16.64
C HIS A 228 14.61 25.72 -15.72
N LEU A 229 15.65 26.54 -15.86
CA LEU A 229 16.93 26.40 -15.12
C LEU A 229 16.78 26.51 -13.60
N SER A 230 15.66 27.07 -13.11
CA SER A 230 15.36 27.10 -11.67
C SER A 230 14.83 25.77 -11.13
N ASN A 231 14.62 24.75 -11.96
CA ASN A 231 14.28 23.41 -11.51
C ASN A 231 15.45 22.87 -10.65
N PRO A 232 15.20 22.45 -9.39
CA PRO A 232 16.26 21.93 -8.52
C PRO A 232 17.00 20.71 -9.10
N PHE A 233 16.37 19.94 -9.99
CA PHE A 233 16.99 18.76 -10.60
C PHE A 233 18.22 19.06 -11.45
N TRP A 234 18.35 20.25 -12.04
CA TRP A 234 19.58 20.65 -12.73
C TRP A 234 20.76 20.74 -11.77
N ARG A 235 20.51 21.28 -10.58
CA ARG A 235 21.50 21.38 -9.52
C ARG A 235 21.82 20.01 -8.92
N TYR A 236 20.80 19.18 -8.70
CA TYR A 236 20.98 17.80 -8.26
C TYR A 236 21.85 17.00 -9.25
N GLY A 237 21.56 17.12 -10.55
CA GLY A 237 22.36 16.53 -11.62
C GLY A 237 23.80 17.04 -11.63
N ALA A 238 24.03 18.34 -11.42
CA ALA A 238 25.38 18.90 -11.34
C ALA A 238 26.17 18.35 -10.13
N TYR A 239 25.54 18.21 -8.95
CA TYR A 239 26.19 17.63 -7.78
C TYR A 239 26.48 16.14 -7.95
N LEU A 240 25.55 15.38 -8.55
CA LEU A 240 25.80 13.98 -8.89
C LEU A 240 26.93 13.86 -9.91
N ALA A 241 26.93 14.66 -10.97
CA ALA A 241 28.00 14.67 -11.97
C ALA A 241 29.36 14.99 -11.35
N PHE A 242 29.42 15.90 -10.37
CA PHE A 242 30.64 16.17 -9.61
C PHE A 242 31.12 14.93 -8.85
N TRP A 243 30.28 14.32 -8.01
CA TRP A 243 30.68 13.17 -7.19
C TRP A 243 31.05 11.94 -8.04
N TYR A 244 30.20 11.59 -8.99
CA TYR A 244 30.44 10.45 -9.87
C TYR A 244 31.61 10.69 -10.84
N GLY A 245 31.78 11.92 -11.34
CA GLY A 245 32.93 12.28 -12.16
C GLY A 245 34.25 12.20 -11.38
N LEU A 246 34.25 12.63 -10.11
CA LEU A 246 35.40 12.53 -9.22
C LEU A 246 35.77 11.08 -8.92
N VAL A 247 34.78 10.25 -8.58
CA VAL A 247 34.96 8.81 -8.32
C VAL A 247 35.45 8.07 -9.57
N PHE A 248 34.86 8.38 -10.73
CA PHE A 248 35.30 7.82 -12.02
C PHE A 248 36.74 8.22 -12.34
N TRP A 249 37.11 9.47 -12.09
CA TRP A 249 38.48 9.94 -12.29
C TRP A 249 39.50 9.20 -11.39
N MET A 250 39.10 8.82 -10.18
CA MET A 250 39.96 8.06 -9.25
C MET A 250 40.17 6.61 -9.68
N GLY A 251 39.10 5.85 -9.96
CA GLY A 251 39.20 4.39 -10.15
C GLY A 251 38.33 3.82 -11.27
N GLY A 252 37.88 4.66 -12.21
CA GLY A 252 37.11 4.26 -13.38
C GLY A 252 35.72 3.70 -13.04
N VAL A 253 35.23 2.78 -13.89
CA VAL A 253 33.87 2.21 -13.78
C VAL A 253 33.70 1.41 -12.48
N TRP A 254 34.74 0.67 -12.06
CA TRP A 254 34.68 -0.13 -10.82
C TRP A 254 34.47 0.74 -9.59
N ALA A 255 35.18 1.87 -9.49
CA ALA A 255 34.98 2.84 -8.42
C ALA A 255 33.54 3.38 -8.38
N VAL A 256 32.95 3.65 -9.54
CA VAL A 256 31.56 4.10 -9.64
C VAL A 256 30.60 3.03 -9.12
N LEU A 257 30.81 1.75 -9.46
CA LEU A 257 29.97 0.65 -8.97
C LEU A 257 30.06 0.50 -7.44
N VAL A 258 31.26 0.61 -6.87
CA VAL A 258 31.46 0.61 -5.42
C VAL A 258 30.73 1.80 -4.78
N PHE A 259 30.88 3.00 -5.33
CA PHE A 259 30.22 4.20 -4.82
C PHE A 259 28.69 4.11 -4.85
N VAL A 260 28.12 3.53 -5.92
CA VAL A 260 26.68 3.22 -6.00
C VAL A 260 26.26 2.27 -4.89
N PHE A 261 27.04 1.21 -4.64
CA PHE A 261 26.74 0.23 -3.60
C PHE A 261 26.79 0.84 -2.19
N LEU A 262 27.79 1.67 -1.88
CA LEU A 262 27.88 2.37 -0.60
C LEU A 262 26.74 3.40 -0.45
N GLY A 263 26.42 4.14 -1.51
CA GLY A 263 25.27 5.05 -1.56
C GLY A 263 23.95 4.32 -1.31
N TYR A 264 23.76 3.15 -1.94
CA TYR A 264 22.60 2.29 -1.67
C TYR A 264 22.54 1.88 -0.19
N GLY A 265 23.66 1.48 0.42
CA GLY A 265 23.71 1.15 1.85
C GLY A 265 23.31 2.32 2.76
N CYS A 266 23.76 3.53 2.43
CA CYS A 266 23.36 4.75 3.13
C CYS A 266 21.85 5.03 3.00
N VAL A 267 21.31 5.00 1.78
CA VAL A 267 19.88 5.25 1.52
C VAL A 267 19.01 4.16 2.15
N PHE A 268 19.42 2.89 2.09
CA PHE A 268 18.73 1.77 2.72
C PHE A 268 18.60 1.98 4.23
N SER A 269 19.70 2.32 4.92
CA SER A 269 19.70 2.63 6.35
C SER A 269 18.79 3.83 6.67
N MET A 270 18.86 4.90 5.87
CA MET A 270 17.96 6.06 6.03
C MET A 270 16.49 5.68 5.91
N LYS A 271 16.14 4.82 4.93
CA LYS A 271 14.75 4.36 4.77
C LYS A 271 14.28 3.46 5.90
N ILE A 272 15.16 2.74 6.58
CA ILE A 272 14.83 2.04 7.84
C ILE A 272 14.43 3.07 8.91
N SER A 273 15.22 4.13 9.08
CA SER A 273 14.90 5.22 10.02
C SER A 273 13.56 5.87 9.71
N ASN A 274 13.31 6.21 8.43
CA ASN A 274 12.04 6.82 8.03
C ASN A 274 10.85 5.90 8.32
N TYR A 275 10.99 4.61 7.99
CA TYR A 275 9.95 3.62 8.22
C TYR A 275 9.61 3.50 9.71
N LEU A 276 10.61 3.32 10.59
CA LEU A 276 10.34 3.17 12.03
C LEU A 276 9.79 4.45 12.66
N GLN A 277 10.14 5.62 12.12
CA GLN A 277 9.69 6.92 12.60
C GLN A 277 8.21 7.22 12.28
N HIS A 278 7.65 6.60 11.24
CA HIS A 278 6.28 6.86 10.77
C HIS A 278 5.36 5.63 10.75
N TYR A 279 5.86 4.47 11.16
CA TYR A 279 5.11 3.22 11.08
C TYR A 279 3.75 3.28 11.81
N GLY A 280 2.68 2.99 11.07
CA GLY A 280 1.33 2.77 11.57
C GLY A 280 0.58 4.00 12.09
N LEU A 281 1.24 5.15 12.23
CA LEU A 281 0.59 6.38 12.72
C LEU A 281 -0.10 7.11 11.57
N ARG A 282 -1.36 7.47 11.78
CA ARG A 282 -2.19 8.14 10.78
C ARG A 282 -2.81 9.41 11.34
N ARG A 283 -3.06 10.35 10.43
CA ARG A 283 -3.87 11.54 10.65
C ARG A 283 -5.30 11.21 10.27
N VAL A 284 -6.23 11.76 11.04
CA VAL A 284 -7.66 11.63 10.72
C VAL A 284 -8.12 12.78 9.84
N ARG A 285 -9.24 12.55 9.17
CA ARG A 285 -9.86 13.56 8.34
C ARG A 285 -10.92 14.31 9.13
N LEU A 286 -10.90 15.63 9.01
CA LEU A 286 -11.84 16.50 9.68
C LEU A 286 -13.12 16.65 8.84
N ALA A 287 -14.23 17.02 9.49
CA ALA A 287 -15.53 17.27 8.85
C ALA A 287 -15.49 18.32 7.72
N ASN A 288 -14.46 19.17 7.67
CA ASN A 288 -14.25 20.12 6.58
C ASN A 288 -13.54 19.51 5.36
N GLY A 289 -13.35 18.19 5.34
CA GLY A 289 -12.71 17.44 4.27
C GLY A 289 -11.18 17.53 4.24
N ARG A 290 -10.53 18.22 5.19
CA ARG A 290 -9.07 18.28 5.26
C ARG A 290 -8.51 17.29 6.28
N TRP A 291 -7.32 16.77 6.02
CA TRP A 291 -6.53 16.07 7.04
C TRP A 291 -6.22 17.01 8.20
N GLU A 292 -6.30 16.50 9.43
CA GLU A 292 -5.94 17.25 10.64
C GLU A 292 -4.52 17.80 10.56
N LYS A 293 -4.15 18.80 11.35
CA LYS A 293 -2.78 19.33 11.29
C LYS A 293 -1.76 18.26 11.74
N VAL A 294 -0.54 18.29 11.20
CA VAL A 294 0.56 17.48 11.75
C VAL A 294 0.83 17.90 13.20
N MET A 295 0.85 16.93 14.11
CA MET A 295 1.00 17.08 15.55
C MET A 295 2.03 16.04 16.03
N PRO A 296 2.63 16.19 17.22
CA PRO A 296 3.62 15.25 17.74
C PRO A 296 3.16 13.78 17.76
N ARG A 297 1.85 13.54 17.91
CA ARG A 297 1.25 12.20 17.89
C ARG A 297 1.35 11.44 16.55
N HIS A 298 1.74 12.10 15.46
CA HIS A 298 1.80 11.48 14.13
C HIS A 298 3.20 10.97 13.75
N SER A 299 4.16 10.94 14.68
CA SER A 299 5.49 10.36 14.42
C SER A 299 6.13 9.87 15.71
N TRP A 300 6.91 8.79 15.62
CA TRP A 300 7.63 8.21 16.75
C TRP A 300 8.87 9.01 17.10
N SER A 301 9.08 9.26 18.39
CA SER A 301 10.30 9.89 18.93
C SER A 301 11.14 8.94 19.76
N ALA A 302 12.39 9.33 20.03
CA ALA A 302 13.19 8.76 21.11
C ALA A 302 14.11 9.82 21.71
N ASP A 303 14.52 9.61 22.96
CA ASP A 303 15.22 10.65 23.72
C ASP A 303 16.64 10.23 24.15
N TRP A 304 17.22 9.22 23.50
CA TRP A 304 18.52 8.69 23.90
C TRP A 304 19.65 9.72 23.73
N LYS A 305 20.40 10.00 24.79
CA LYS A 305 21.38 11.11 24.84
C LYS A 305 22.43 11.03 23.74
N PHE A 306 23.12 9.90 23.60
CA PHE A 306 24.29 9.82 22.71
C PHE A 306 23.85 9.86 21.27
N SER A 307 22.80 9.10 20.93
CA SER A 307 22.18 9.19 19.62
C SER A 307 21.72 10.62 19.30
N ASN A 308 21.20 11.38 20.26
CA ASN A 308 20.85 12.80 20.05
C ASN A 308 22.08 13.70 19.88
N TRP A 309 23.20 13.39 20.52
CA TRP A 309 24.45 14.12 20.29
C TRP A 309 25.00 13.87 18.89
N LEU A 310 25.05 12.60 18.48
CA LEU A 310 25.56 12.14 17.18
C LEU A 310 24.68 12.58 16.02
N PHE A 311 23.36 12.47 16.18
CA PHE A 311 22.38 12.72 15.12
C PHE A 311 21.65 14.05 15.28
N PHE A 312 22.26 15.01 15.97
CA PHE A 312 21.72 16.37 16.08
C PHE A 312 20.24 16.38 16.48
N ASN A 313 19.88 15.71 17.57
CA ASN A 313 18.51 15.60 18.07
C ASN A 313 17.46 15.05 17.07
N MET A 314 17.85 14.39 15.97
CA MET A 314 16.93 13.83 14.98
C MET A 314 15.90 12.87 15.59
N GLN A 315 16.21 12.24 16.73
CA GLN A 315 15.26 11.35 17.39
C GLN A 315 14.03 12.09 17.95
N ARG A 316 14.09 13.42 18.13
CA ARG A 316 12.96 14.30 18.49
C ARG A 316 12.06 14.56 17.29
N HIS A 317 11.73 13.48 16.59
CA HIS A 317 11.20 13.48 15.23
C HIS A 317 9.75 13.97 15.16
N ALA A 318 8.96 13.67 16.20
CA ALA A 318 7.61 14.20 16.35
C ALA A 318 7.55 15.73 16.28
N ASP A 319 8.50 16.40 16.95
CA ASP A 319 8.58 17.85 16.94
C ASP A 319 9.05 18.40 15.59
N HIS A 320 10.02 17.72 14.99
CA HIS A 320 10.50 18.03 13.65
C HIS A 320 9.36 18.02 12.63
N HIS A 321 8.46 17.03 12.67
CA HIS A 321 7.30 17.01 11.77
C HIS A 321 6.20 18.01 12.15
N ALA A 322 5.97 18.25 13.45
CA ALA A 322 5.03 19.27 13.88
C ALA A 322 5.47 20.69 13.44
N ILE A 323 6.77 20.97 13.46
CA ILE A 323 7.36 22.27 13.14
C ILE A 323 8.69 22.10 12.37
N ALA A 324 8.61 21.74 11.08
CA ALA A 324 9.74 21.46 10.20
C ALA A 324 10.82 22.54 10.08
N SER A 325 10.47 23.81 10.36
CA SER A 325 11.42 24.93 10.28
C SER A 325 12.31 25.10 11.52
N ARG A 326 12.11 24.28 12.56
CA ARG A 326 12.81 24.39 13.84
C ARG A 326 14.18 23.74 13.71
N GLN A 327 15.23 24.50 14.02
CA GLN A 327 16.60 23.98 14.01
C GLN A 327 16.77 22.94 15.12
N TYR A 328 17.65 21.97 14.86
CA TYR A 328 17.93 20.85 15.75
C TYR A 328 18.10 21.17 17.26
N PRO A 329 18.76 22.27 17.70
CA PRO A 329 18.94 22.55 19.13
C PRO A 329 17.63 22.94 19.82
N LEU A 330 16.66 23.38 19.04
CA LEU A 330 15.35 23.84 19.50
C LEU A 330 14.30 22.73 19.41
N LEU A 331 14.62 21.55 18.88
CA LEU A 331 13.69 20.42 18.84
C LEU A 331 13.28 20.03 20.27
N GLN A 332 12.00 19.80 20.47
CA GLN A 332 11.41 19.53 21.77
C GLN A 332 11.16 18.03 21.96
N ASN A 333 11.37 17.55 23.17
CA ASN A 333 10.71 16.34 23.64
C ASN A 333 9.34 16.71 24.20
N TYR A 334 8.40 15.80 24.03
CA TYR A 334 7.05 15.90 24.56
C TYR A 334 6.84 14.87 25.66
N ASP A 335 5.80 15.07 26.45
CA ASP A 335 5.41 14.06 27.44
C ASP A 335 5.05 12.74 26.73
N PRO A 336 5.37 11.57 27.31
CA PRO A 336 4.94 10.28 26.78
C PRO A 336 3.43 10.07 26.66
N GLU A 337 2.58 10.98 27.15
CA GLU A 337 1.13 11.02 26.89
C GLU A 337 0.78 11.85 25.63
N GLU A 338 1.65 12.77 25.20
CA GLU A 338 1.41 13.68 24.06
C GLU A 338 2.06 13.19 22.76
N SER A 339 3.15 12.45 22.86
CA SER A 339 3.94 11.96 21.73
C SER A 339 4.34 10.49 21.91
N PRO A 340 4.18 9.66 20.86
CA PRO A 340 4.63 8.27 20.89
C PRO A 340 6.14 8.17 20.90
N HIS A 341 6.64 7.23 21.69
CA HIS A 341 8.07 6.93 21.83
C HIS A 341 8.37 5.50 21.41
N LEU A 342 9.53 5.31 20.77
CA LEU A 342 10.01 3.99 20.43
C LEU A 342 10.32 3.19 21.70
N PRO A 343 9.97 1.89 21.76
CA PRO A 343 10.17 1.05 22.95
C PRO A 343 11.63 0.61 23.18
N GLY A 344 12.58 1.12 22.41
CA GLY A 344 13.99 0.71 22.45
C GLY A 344 14.92 1.78 21.88
N THR A 345 16.22 1.49 21.87
CA THR A 345 17.20 2.36 21.20
C THR A 345 17.03 2.31 19.68
N TYR A 346 17.47 3.33 18.95
CA TYR A 346 17.43 3.30 17.48
C TYR A 346 18.12 2.04 16.92
N GLY A 347 19.25 1.64 17.51
CA GLY A 347 19.94 0.40 17.13
C GLY A 347 19.09 -0.87 17.35
N ASP A 348 18.37 -0.97 18.47
CA ASP A 348 17.45 -2.09 18.73
C ASP A 348 16.31 -2.12 17.71
N MET A 349 15.71 -0.94 17.45
CA MET A 349 14.56 -0.82 16.55
C MET A 349 14.95 -1.09 15.09
N MET A 350 16.06 -0.55 14.60
CA MET A 350 16.59 -0.82 13.25
C MET A 350 16.80 -2.32 12.99
N ASN A 351 17.34 -3.04 13.98
CA ASN A 351 17.51 -4.50 13.89
C ASN A 351 16.18 -5.25 13.87
N LEU A 352 15.14 -4.69 14.47
CA LEU A 352 13.81 -5.30 14.54
C LEU A 352 13.04 -5.11 13.23
N VAL A 353 13.12 -3.93 12.59
CA VAL A 353 12.43 -3.58 11.33
C VAL A 353 12.67 -4.63 10.23
N LEU A 354 13.90 -5.13 10.13
CA LEU A 354 14.28 -6.12 9.10
C LEU A 354 13.67 -7.52 9.33
N ARG A 355 12.95 -7.74 10.44
CA ARG A 355 12.32 -9.01 10.83
C ARG A 355 10.81 -8.82 11.02
N PRO A 356 9.99 -8.83 9.94
CA PRO A 356 8.59 -8.39 9.96
C PRO A 356 7.76 -9.02 11.08
N LYS A 357 7.83 -10.35 11.25
CA LYS A 357 7.09 -11.06 12.32
C LYS A 357 7.38 -10.52 13.72
N ARG A 358 8.64 -10.18 14.03
CA ARG A 358 9.04 -9.64 15.33
C ARG A 358 8.74 -8.15 15.44
N TRP A 359 8.85 -7.41 14.34
CA TRP A 359 8.46 -6.00 14.26
C TRP A 359 6.97 -5.83 14.57
N PHE A 360 6.10 -6.54 13.86
CA PHE A 360 4.64 -6.49 14.04
C PHE A 360 4.22 -6.89 15.45
N ALA A 361 4.76 -8.01 15.96
CA ALA A 361 4.47 -8.46 17.32
C ALA A 361 4.85 -7.45 18.42
N LYS A 362 5.82 -6.55 18.15
CA LYS A 362 6.23 -5.51 19.11
C LYS A 362 5.52 -4.19 18.88
N MET A 363 5.39 -3.73 17.63
CA MET A 363 4.93 -2.38 17.30
C MET A 363 3.42 -2.28 17.11
N ASP A 364 2.76 -3.28 16.54
CA ASP A 364 1.32 -3.19 16.23
C ASP A 364 0.47 -2.99 17.49
N PRO A 365 0.71 -3.70 18.62
CA PRO A 365 -0.03 -3.44 19.85
C PRO A 365 0.18 -2.02 20.39
N ILE A 366 1.36 -1.44 20.19
CA ILE A 366 1.68 -0.08 20.65
C ILE A 366 0.99 0.94 19.73
N VAL A 367 1.01 0.72 18.41
CA VAL A 367 0.25 1.51 17.43
C VAL A 367 -1.24 1.52 17.79
N ASP A 368 -1.82 0.35 18.11
CA ASP A 368 -3.24 0.23 18.45
C ASP A 368 -3.61 0.95 19.75
N GLN A 369 -2.73 0.90 20.75
CA GLN A 369 -2.89 1.69 21.97
C GLN A 369 -2.89 3.19 21.67
N TRP A 370 -1.98 3.66 20.81
CA TRP A 370 -1.90 5.07 20.44
C TRP A 370 -3.08 5.54 19.60
N ARG A 371 -3.51 4.74 18.62
CA ARG A 371 -4.71 4.98 17.83
C ARG A 371 -5.93 5.13 18.74
N LYS A 372 -6.13 4.18 19.67
CA LYS A 372 -7.23 4.23 20.65
C LYS A 372 -7.13 5.39 21.64
N HIS A 373 -5.92 5.79 22.05
CA HIS A 373 -5.73 6.89 22.99
C HIS A 373 -6.16 8.24 22.39
N PHE A 374 -5.79 8.50 21.14
CA PHE A 374 -6.05 9.79 20.49
C PHE A 374 -7.33 9.82 19.65
N TYR A 375 -7.79 8.68 19.16
CA TYR A 375 -8.96 8.54 18.29
C TYR A 375 -9.82 7.34 18.73
N PRO A 376 -10.38 7.37 19.96
CA PRO A 376 -11.20 6.28 20.49
C PRO A 376 -12.44 5.97 19.65
N GLU A 377 -12.86 6.91 18.79
CA GLU A 377 -13.99 6.78 17.88
C GLU A 377 -13.68 5.97 16.61
N ILE A 378 -12.41 5.70 16.30
CA ILE A 378 -12.00 4.95 15.10
C ILE A 378 -11.57 3.54 15.50
N GLU A 379 -12.45 2.58 15.28
CA GLU A 379 -12.16 1.16 15.53
C GLU A 379 -11.38 0.52 14.39
N ASN A 380 -11.73 0.84 13.14
CA ASN A 380 -11.09 0.31 11.96
C ASN A 380 -10.42 1.41 11.13
N TRP A 381 -9.15 1.16 10.82
CA TRP A 381 -8.25 2.13 10.20
C TRP A 381 -7.96 1.82 8.75
N SER A 382 -8.52 0.75 8.19
CA SER A 382 -8.22 0.28 6.85
C SER A 382 -8.44 1.37 5.79
N ALA A 383 -9.51 2.17 5.89
CA ALA A 383 -9.74 3.32 4.98
C ALA A 383 -8.69 4.43 5.15
N TYR A 384 -8.22 4.66 6.38
CA TYR A 384 -7.14 5.62 6.70
C TYR A 384 -5.75 5.10 6.34
N ASP A 385 -5.60 3.80 6.12
CA ASP A 385 -4.37 3.15 5.70
C ASP A 385 -4.30 2.98 4.17
N SER A 386 -5.44 3.10 3.47
CA SER A 386 -5.62 2.90 2.04
C SER A 386 -5.27 4.13 1.19
N PRO A 387 -4.28 4.03 0.27
CA PRO A 387 -4.02 5.07 -0.73
C PRO A 387 -5.18 5.23 -1.70
N VAL A 388 -5.90 4.13 -2.02
CA VAL A 388 -7.05 4.12 -2.93
C VAL A 388 -8.20 4.92 -2.34
N ALA A 389 -8.56 4.67 -1.08
CA ALA A 389 -9.60 5.45 -0.38
C ALA A 389 -9.31 6.95 -0.39
N ALA A 390 -8.03 7.33 -0.22
CA ALA A 390 -7.64 8.74 -0.20
C ALA A 390 -7.75 9.44 -1.58
N THR A 391 -7.89 8.70 -2.69
CA THR A 391 -8.01 9.30 -4.04
C THR A 391 -9.35 9.99 -4.31
N ARG A 392 -10.38 9.69 -3.49
CA ARG A 392 -11.74 10.24 -3.62
C ARG A 392 -12.16 10.92 -2.32
N PRO A 393 -11.59 12.11 -2.05
CA PRO A 393 -11.86 12.79 -0.79
C PRO A 393 -13.34 13.14 -0.62
N GLU A 394 -14.06 13.51 -1.66
CA GLU A 394 -15.49 13.80 -1.59
C GLU A 394 -16.35 12.64 -1.06
N ALA A 395 -15.94 11.38 -1.26
CA ALA A 395 -16.70 10.19 -0.87
C ALA A 395 -16.14 9.44 0.35
N PHE A 396 -15.10 9.98 1.01
CA PHE A 396 -14.33 9.22 2.01
C PHE A 396 -15.13 8.75 3.22
N ASP A 397 -16.14 9.51 3.67
CA ASP A 397 -16.98 9.08 4.80
C ASP A 397 -17.78 7.82 4.44
N ALA A 398 -18.26 7.73 3.19
CA ALA A 398 -18.91 6.51 2.67
C ALA A 398 -17.89 5.38 2.51
N ILE A 399 -16.65 5.67 2.10
CA ILE A 399 -15.59 4.66 2.02
C ILE A 399 -15.25 4.10 3.40
N VAL A 400 -15.19 4.93 4.44
CA VAL A 400 -15.01 4.48 5.83
C VAL A 400 -16.16 3.57 6.26
N GLU A 401 -17.42 3.97 5.99
CA GLU A 401 -18.60 3.13 6.27
C GLU A 401 -18.48 1.74 5.62
N ILE A 402 -18.05 1.68 4.36
CA ILE A 402 -17.85 0.43 3.62
C ILE A 402 -16.76 -0.42 4.26
N PHE A 403 -15.60 0.20 4.53
CA PHE A 403 -14.45 -0.50 5.08
C PHE A 403 -14.73 -1.05 6.49
N ASP A 404 -15.56 -0.35 7.27
CA ASP A 404 -16.00 -0.77 8.61
C ASP A 404 -17.04 -1.88 8.57
N ALA A 405 -17.94 -1.85 7.59
CA ALA A 405 -19.01 -2.84 7.50
C ALA A 405 -18.56 -4.16 6.87
N ASP A 406 -17.70 -4.12 5.84
CA ASP A 406 -17.36 -5.31 5.05
C ASP A 406 -15.93 -5.24 4.47
N SER A 407 -15.05 -6.11 4.98
CA SER A 407 -13.65 -6.20 4.54
C SER A 407 -13.49 -6.75 3.13
N ARG A 408 -14.49 -7.46 2.60
CA ARG A 408 -14.52 -7.94 1.22
C ARG A 408 -14.78 -6.79 0.27
N LEU A 409 -15.78 -5.95 0.55
CA LEU A 409 -16.04 -4.73 -0.23
C LEU A 409 -14.85 -3.78 -0.20
N ALA A 410 -14.20 -3.62 0.97
CA ALA A 410 -12.95 -2.89 1.09
C ALA A 410 -11.85 -3.45 0.16
N GLY A 411 -11.66 -4.77 0.20
CA GLY A 411 -10.72 -5.46 -0.68
C GLY A 411 -11.05 -5.33 -2.16
N TRP A 412 -12.33 -5.18 -2.52
CA TRP A 412 -12.77 -4.92 -3.90
C TRP A 412 -12.45 -3.52 -4.36
N ILE A 413 -12.69 -2.52 -3.54
CA ILE A 413 -12.30 -1.13 -3.81
C ILE A 413 -10.79 -1.04 -4.05
N GLU A 414 -9.99 -1.74 -3.24
CA GLU A 414 -8.54 -1.78 -3.42
C GLU A 414 -8.10 -2.39 -4.76
N ARG A 415 -8.84 -3.38 -5.26
CA ARG A 415 -8.56 -4.04 -6.56
C ARG A 415 -9.12 -3.27 -7.75
N ASN A 416 -10.24 -2.58 -7.57
CA ASN A 416 -11.00 -1.88 -8.61
C ASN A 416 -11.30 -0.44 -8.13
N PRO A 417 -10.30 0.47 -8.11
CA PRO A 417 -10.46 1.84 -7.62
C PRO A 417 -11.54 2.66 -8.35
N GLU A 418 -11.85 2.32 -9.60
CA GLU A 418 -12.91 2.90 -10.42
C GLU A 418 -14.31 2.76 -9.80
N LEU A 419 -14.53 1.76 -8.94
CA LEU A 419 -15.79 1.61 -8.20
C LEU A 419 -16.11 2.84 -7.34
N LEU A 420 -15.08 3.60 -6.93
CA LEU A 420 -15.26 4.82 -6.16
C LEU A 420 -15.88 5.96 -6.98
N ASP A 421 -15.81 5.92 -8.31
CA ASP A 421 -16.44 6.93 -9.17
C ASP A 421 -17.97 6.87 -9.07
N ASN A 422 -18.50 5.65 -8.88
CA ASN A 422 -19.92 5.39 -8.76
C ASN A 422 -20.48 5.77 -7.38
N LEU A 423 -19.66 5.91 -6.34
CA LEU A 423 -20.13 6.26 -4.99
C LEU A 423 -20.76 7.65 -4.89
N ASN A 424 -20.49 8.55 -5.86
CA ASN A 424 -21.14 9.86 -5.91
C ASN A 424 -22.45 9.83 -6.70
N GLU A 425 -22.74 8.74 -7.42
CA GLU A 425 -23.95 8.60 -8.21
C GLU A 425 -25.13 8.26 -7.30
N ARG A 426 -26.18 9.08 -7.37
CA ARG A 426 -27.33 8.98 -6.46
C ARG A 426 -28.09 7.67 -6.56
N GLU A 427 -28.12 7.10 -7.76
CA GLU A 427 -28.75 5.81 -8.05
C GLU A 427 -27.99 4.67 -7.39
N PHE A 428 -26.70 4.87 -7.07
CA PHE A 428 -25.80 3.87 -6.55
C PHE A 428 -25.89 3.68 -5.04
N THR A 429 -26.04 4.76 -4.29
CA THR A 429 -25.90 4.72 -2.82
C THR A 429 -27.22 4.71 -2.06
N ASP A 430 -28.23 5.44 -2.52
CA ASP A 430 -29.38 5.78 -1.66
C ASP A 430 -30.77 5.65 -2.28
N LEU A 431 -30.90 5.39 -3.60
CA LEU A 431 -32.16 5.31 -4.35
C LEU A 431 -33.22 6.27 -3.78
N ASP A 432 -33.05 7.57 -4.03
CA ASP A 432 -33.48 8.61 -3.10
C ASP A 432 -35.00 8.73 -2.84
N LEU A 433 -35.34 8.95 -1.57
CA LEU A 433 -36.53 9.64 -1.09
C LEU A 433 -36.07 10.94 -0.42
N PRO A 434 -36.73 12.08 -0.63
CA PRO A 434 -36.34 13.36 -0.03
C PRO A 434 -36.09 13.24 1.48
N LYS A 435 -35.07 13.94 2.03
CA LYS A 435 -34.87 14.00 3.50
C LYS A 435 -36.16 14.47 4.19
N GLY A 436 -36.66 13.68 5.14
CA GLY A 436 -37.95 13.94 5.79
C GLY A 436 -39.17 13.55 4.96
N PHE A 437 -39.02 12.64 3.99
CA PHE A 437 -40.13 12.06 3.24
C PHE A 437 -41.12 11.32 4.15
N GLY A 438 -40.60 10.69 5.20
CA GLY A 438 -41.40 10.05 6.25
C GLY A 438 -41.67 10.99 7.44
N PRO A 439 -42.77 10.78 8.18
CA PRO A 439 -43.04 11.48 9.43
C PRO A 439 -42.04 11.15 10.55
N ASP A 440 -41.29 10.06 10.39
CA ASP A 440 -40.30 9.53 11.34
C ASP A 440 -39.23 8.66 10.61
N PRO A 441 -38.09 8.35 11.25
CA PRO A 441 -37.01 7.56 10.65
C PRO A 441 -37.37 6.12 10.26
N GLU A 442 -38.32 5.49 10.94
CA GLU A 442 -38.75 4.10 10.67
C GLU A 442 -39.54 4.05 9.35
N SER A 443 -40.46 5.00 9.17
CA SER A 443 -41.21 5.18 7.93
C SER A 443 -40.30 5.44 6.72
N GLU A 444 -39.24 6.24 6.89
CA GLU A 444 -38.26 6.49 5.83
C GLU A 444 -37.46 5.22 5.46
N SER A 445 -37.03 4.45 6.45
CA SER A 445 -36.35 3.15 6.23
C SER A 445 -37.23 2.14 5.49
N ILE A 446 -38.51 2.04 5.82
CA ILE A 446 -39.47 1.16 5.14
C ILE A 446 -39.62 1.58 3.67
N ALA A 447 -39.76 2.88 3.40
CA ALA A 447 -39.93 3.40 2.06
C ALA A 447 -38.67 3.19 1.19
N ARG A 448 -37.47 3.37 1.76
CA ARG A 448 -36.19 3.06 1.09
C ARG A 448 -36.07 1.58 0.74
N ARG A 449 -36.41 0.67 1.67
CA ARG A 449 -36.46 -0.78 1.39
C ARG A 449 -37.47 -1.12 0.29
N GLY A 450 -38.62 -0.46 0.28
CA GLY A 450 -39.65 -0.61 -0.76
C GLY A 450 -39.15 -0.22 -2.15
N LEU A 451 -38.51 0.95 -2.28
CA LEU A 451 -37.93 1.40 -3.54
C LEU A 451 -36.77 0.54 -4.00
N THR A 452 -35.89 0.16 -3.08
CA THR A 452 -34.78 -0.76 -3.32
C THR A 452 -35.31 -2.06 -3.92
N ARG A 453 -36.34 -2.65 -3.29
CA ARG A 453 -37.01 -3.85 -3.82
C ARG A 453 -37.64 -3.65 -5.19
N LEU A 454 -38.24 -2.49 -5.47
CA LEU A 454 -38.81 -2.17 -6.79
C LEU A 454 -37.74 -2.05 -7.88
N TYR A 455 -36.64 -1.38 -7.58
CA TYR A 455 -35.48 -1.28 -8.49
C TYR A 455 -34.93 -2.67 -8.79
N TRP A 456 -34.68 -3.50 -7.77
CA TRP A 456 -34.13 -4.84 -7.97
C TRP A 456 -35.07 -5.82 -8.68
N THR A 457 -36.38 -5.67 -8.49
CA THR A 457 -37.36 -6.52 -9.20
C THR A 457 -37.61 -6.08 -10.64
N ARG A 458 -37.24 -4.84 -11.02
CA ARG A 458 -37.46 -4.31 -12.38
C ARG A 458 -36.18 -4.17 -13.18
N GLU A 459 -35.22 -3.42 -12.67
CA GLU A 459 -33.97 -3.09 -13.34
C GLU A 459 -32.95 -4.23 -13.28
N MET A 460 -33.04 -5.11 -12.27
CA MET A 460 -32.22 -6.32 -12.16
C MET A 460 -32.95 -7.60 -12.59
N ASP A 461 -33.98 -7.47 -13.43
CA ASP A 461 -34.49 -8.59 -14.22
C ASP A 461 -33.48 -8.95 -15.33
N VAL A 462 -33.31 -10.24 -15.62
CA VAL A 462 -32.34 -10.73 -16.61
C VAL A 462 -32.57 -10.08 -17.99
N ARG A 463 -33.82 -9.87 -18.42
CA ARG A 463 -34.10 -9.28 -19.73
C ARG A 463 -33.75 -7.81 -19.77
N GLU A 464 -34.07 -7.08 -18.72
CA GLU A 464 -33.79 -5.66 -18.61
C GLU A 464 -32.28 -5.41 -18.58
N MET A 465 -31.54 -6.16 -17.76
CA MET A 465 -30.08 -6.06 -17.71
C MET A 465 -29.43 -6.35 -19.06
N LYS A 466 -29.91 -7.36 -19.80
CA LYS A 466 -29.42 -7.62 -21.16
C LYS A 466 -29.72 -6.48 -22.13
N SER A 467 -30.86 -5.79 -21.96
CA SER A 467 -31.18 -4.59 -22.74
C SER A 467 -30.19 -3.48 -22.45
N GLN A 468 -29.93 -3.19 -21.17
CA GLN A 468 -28.97 -2.16 -20.75
C GLN A 468 -27.55 -2.45 -21.24
N ILE A 469 -27.09 -3.70 -21.13
CA ILE A 469 -25.77 -4.09 -21.65
C ILE A 469 -25.71 -3.92 -23.17
N ALA A 470 -26.78 -4.23 -23.90
CA ALA A 470 -26.81 -4.12 -25.35
C ALA A 470 -26.74 -2.67 -25.87
N GLU A 471 -27.03 -1.68 -25.04
CA GLU A 471 -26.84 -0.26 -25.38
C GLU A 471 -25.37 0.18 -25.35
N ILE A 472 -24.50 -0.61 -24.70
CA ILE A 472 -23.07 -0.32 -24.60
C ILE A 472 -22.37 -0.90 -25.84
N PRO A 473 -21.71 -0.06 -26.67
CA PRO A 473 -21.04 -0.55 -27.87
C PRO A 473 -19.89 -1.51 -27.53
N ALA A 474 -19.85 -2.66 -28.21
CA ALA A 474 -18.75 -3.61 -28.17
C ALA A 474 -18.39 -4.06 -29.59
N ALA A 475 -17.10 -4.12 -29.90
CA ALA A 475 -16.58 -4.42 -31.24
C ALA A 475 -16.58 -5.92 -31.57
N ASP A 476 -16.29 -6.77 -30.59
CA ASP A 476 -16.25 -8.23 -30.73
C ASP A 476 -16.55 -8.93 -29.40
N ALA A 477 -16.51 -10.27 -29.39
CA ALA A 477 -16.82 -11.06 -28.21
C ALA A 477 -15.89 -10.76 -27.01
N LYS A 478 -14.61 -10.43 -27.26
CA LYS A 478 -13.65 -10.11 -26.19
C LYS A 478 -13.97 -8.76 -25.57
N ASP A 479 -14.30 -7.78 -26.41
CA ASP A 479 -14.74 -6.45 -25.98
C ASP A 479 -16.08 -6.55 -25.22
N THR A 480 -17.02 -7.38 -25.69
CA THR A 480 -18.26 -7.66 -24.96
C THR A 480 -18.00 -8.24 -23.57
N ALA A 481 -17.04 -9.15 -23.41
CA ALA A 481 -16.71 -9.69 -22.10
C ALA A 481 -16.16 -8.63 -21.14
N GLU A 482 -15.35 -7.69 -21.65
CA GLU A 482 -14.84 -6.57 -20.85
C GLU A 482 -15.96 -5.60 -20.46
N VAL A 483 -16.83 -5.22 -21.39
CA VAL A 483 -18.00 -4.37 -21.15
C VAL A 483 -18.94 -5.00 -20.11
N VAL A 484 -19.30 -6.27 -20.31
CA VAL A 484 -20.17 -7.01 -19.40
C VAL A 484 -19.55 -7.12 -18.01
N ARG A 485 -18.24 -7.41 -17.93
CA ARG A 485 -17.52 -7.48 -16.67
C ARG A 485 -17.58 -6.15 -15.91
N ASN A 486 -17.22 -5.04 -16.55
CA ASN A 486 -17.19 -3.73 -15.89
C ASN A 486 -18.61 -3.36 -15.39
N TRP A 487 -19.62 -3.52 -16.25
CA TRP A 487 -21.00 -3.25 -15.90
C TRP A 487 -21.52 -4.15 -14.77
N SER A 488 -21.19 -5.44 -14.81
CA SER A 488 -21.59 -6.40 -13.76
C SER A 488 -20.86 -6.17 -12.44
N ASN A 489 -19.59 -5.73 -12.47
CA ASN A 489 -18.87 -5.32 -11.27
C ASN A 489 -19.54 -4.12 -10.60
N ASP A 490 -19.95 -3.11 -11.38
CA ASP A 490 -20.67 -1.95 -10.84
C ASP A 490 -21.98 -2.38 -10.15
N LYS A 491 -22.78 -3.24 -10.80
CA LYS A 491 -24.03 -3.74 -10.23
C LYS A 491 -23.81 -4.65 -9.01
N ALA A 492 -22.80 -5.51 -9.03
CA ALA A 492 -22.46 -6.37 -7.89
C ALA A 492 -22.00 -5.54 -6.68
N PHE A 493 -21.20 -4.50 -6.91
CA PHE A 493 -20.80 -3.56 -5.88
C PHE A 493 -22.01 -2.79 -5.33
N GLN A 494 -22.95 -2.38 -6.18
CA GLN A 494 -24.21 -1.76 -5.78
C GLN A 494 -25.03 -2.69 -4.86
N VAL A 495 -25.17 -3.97 -5.21
CA VAL A 495 -25.84 -4.97 -4.37
C VAL A 495 -25.16 -5.05 -3.00
N GLY A 496 -23.82 -5.11 -2.96
CA GLY A 496 -23.03 -5.11 -1.71
C GLY A 496 -23.32 -3.89 -0.83
N MET A 497 -23.36 -2.69 -1.40
CA MET A 497 -23.69 -1.45 -0.69
C MET A 497 -25.06 -1.49 -0.02
N HIS A 498 -26.07 -2.01 -0.73
CA HIS A 498 -27.42 -2.11 -0.20
C HIS A 498 -27.56 -3.18 0.89
N ILE A 499 -26.70 -4.21 0.91
CA ILE A 499 -26.61 -5.16 2.04
C ILE A 499 -26.04 -4.44 3.27
N VAL A 500 -24.90 -3.74 3.12
CA VAL A 500 -24.24 -2.99 4.20
C VAL A 500 -25.19 -1.99 4.86
N ARG A 501 -25.98 -1.30 4.06
CA ARG A 501 -26.96 -0.29 4.54
C ARG A 501 -28.27 -0.88 5.07
N GLY A 502 -28.44 -2.20 5.06
CA GLY A 502 -29.65 -2.88 5.50
C GLY A 502 -30.87 -2.66 4.58
N ASN A 503 -30.63 -2.22 3.33
CA ASN A 503 -31.68 -2.01 2.32
C ASN A 503 -32.06 -3.31 1.60
N LEU A 504 -31.15 -4.29 1.53
CA LEU A 504 -31.33 -5.63 0.95
C LEU A 504 -31.10 -6.72 2.01
N SER A 505 -31.95 -7.73 2.03
CA SER A 505 -31.67 -8.97 2.78
C SER A 505 -30.68 -9.87 2.01
N PRO A 506 -29.95 -10.78 2.70
CA PRO A 506 -29.06 -11.74 2.03
C PRO A 506 -29.75 -12.59 0.96
N ASP A 507 -31.01 -12.99 1.19
CA ASP A 507 -31.78 -13.78 0.24
C ASP A 507 -32.15 -12.98 -1.02
N GLU A 508 -32.56 -11.72 -0.85
CA GLU A 508 -32.85 -10.82 -1.98
C GLU A 508 -31.57 -10.51 -2.78
N ALA A 509 -30.44 -10.32 -2.09
CA ALA A 509 -29.14 -10.14 -2.75
C ALA A 509 -28.72 -11.37 -3.55
N LYS A 510 -28.93 -12.59 -3.02
CA LYS A 510 -28.64 -13.85 -3.73
C LYS A 510 -29.40 -13.93 -5.05
N VAL A 511 -30.68 -13.54 -5.04
CA VAL A 511 -31.51 -13.49 -6.26
C VAL A 511 -30.96 -12.46 -7.25
N ALA A 512 -30.60 -11.26 -6.78
CA ALA A 512 -30.04 -10.20 -7.63
C ALA A 512 -28.71 -10.62 -8.28
N LEU A 513 -27.78 -11.17 -7.50
CA LEU A 513 -26.50 -11.69 -7.99
C LEU A 513 -26.70 -12.85 -8.98
N SER A 514 -27.68 -13.71 -8.75
CA SER A 514 -28.01 -14.81 -9.68
C SER A 514 -28.59 -14.32 -11.00
N ASN A 515 -29.46 -13.30 -10.98
CA ASN A 515 -29.94 -12.66 -12.19
C ASN A 515 -28.79 -11.99 -12.96
N LEU A 516 -27.92 -11.30 -12.23
CA LEU A 516 -26.77 -10.60 -12.79
C LEU A 516 -25.81 -11.58 -13.46
N ALA A 517 -25.56 -12.71 -12.81
CA ALA A 517 -24.76 -13.80 -13.36
C ALA A 517 -25.36 -14.34 -14.66
N ASP A 518 -26.65 -14.66 -14.67
CA ASP A 518 -27.36 -15.16 -15.85
C ASP A 518 -27.34 -14.15 -17.01
N ALA A 519 -27.58 -12.87 -16.74
CA ALA A 519 -27.50 -11.82 -17.77
C ALA A 519 -26.09 -11.69 -18.35
N SER A 520 -25.08 -11.69 -17.48
CA SER A 520 -23.68 -11.55 -17.87
C SER A 520 -23.21 -12.73 -18.72
N ILE A 521 -23.40 -13.95 -18.22
CA ILE A 521 -23.00 -15.18 -18.91
C ILE A 521 -23.73 -15.26 -20.25
N THR A 522 -25.06 -15.17 -20.28
CA THR A 522 -25.80 -15.36 -21.53
C THR A 522 -25.52 -14.30 -22.58
N THR A 523 -25.15 -13.07 -22.18
CA THR A 523 -24.74 -12.02 -23.12
C THR A 523 -23.38 -12.31 -23.73
N VAL A 524 -22.41 -12.73 -22.91
CA VAL A 524 -21.09 -13.15 -23.42
C VAL A 524 -21.20 -14.39 -24.30
N LEU A 525 -22.01 -15.38 -23.91
CA LEU A 525 -22.22 -16.58 -24.73
C LEU A 525 -22.82 -16.24 -26.10
N ALA A 526 -23.78 -15.31 -26.14
CA ALA A 526 -24.37 -14.84 -27.39
C ALA A 526 -23.34 -14.16 -28.30
N ALA A 527 -22.47 -13.31 -27.74
CA ALA A 527 -21.42 -12.63 -28.47
C ALA A 527 -20.37 -13.61 -29.03
N VAL A 528 -19.99 -14.64 -28.27
CA VAL A 528 -19.06 -15.68 -28.74
C VAL A 528 -19.64 -16.44 -29.93
N VAL A 529 -20.93 -16.81 -29.87
CA VAL A 529 -21.61 -17.51 -30.98
C VAL A 529 -21.74 -16.62 -32.20
N ALA A 530 -22.03 -15.32 -32.03
CA ALA A 530 -22.09 -14.37 -33.13
C ALA A 530 -20.72 -14.21 -33.82
N ASP A 531 -19.65 -13.98 -33.05
CA ASP A 531 -18.28 -13.87 -33.60
C ASP A 531 -17.79 -15.18 -34.24
N PHE A 532 -18.25 -16.34 -33.74
CA PHE A 532 -18.01 -17.62 -34.40
C PHE A 532 -18.76 -17.70 -35.75
N ALA A 533 -20.04 -17.34 -35.76
CA ALA A 533 -20.88 -17.38 -36.96
C ALA A 533 -20.36 -16.46 -38.08
N ASP A 534 -19.85 -15.28 -37.73
CA ASP A 534 -19.27 -14.33 -38.69
C ASP A 534 -18.00 -14.88 -39.37
N ARG A 535 -17.24 -15.73 -38.67
CA ARG A 535 -15.96 -16.27 -39.17
C ARG A 535 -16.08 -17.64 -39.82
N ARG A 536 -17.00 -18.47 -39.36
CA ARG A 536 -17.12 -19.90 -39.74
C ARG A 536 -18.47 -20.26 -40.35
N GLY A 537 -19.42 -19.34 -40.36
CA GLY A 537 -20.79 -19.57 -40.79
C GLY A 537 -21.73 -19.93 -39.63
N PRO A 538 -23.03 -19.67 -39.80
CA PRO A 538 -24.04 -19.90 -38.76
C PRO A 538 -24.26 -21.39 -38.47
N LEU A 539 -24.71 -21.70 -37.24
CA LEU A 539 -25.06 -23.04 -36.76
C LEU A 539 -26.41 -23.54 -37.33
N ARG A 540 -26.61 -23.53 -38.65
CA ARG A 540 -27.92 -23.79 -39.28
C ARG A 540 -28.43 -25.23 -39.15
N GLU A 541 -27.52 -26.20 -39.05
CA GLU A 541 -27.82 -27.64 -38.96
C GLU A 541 -27.21 -28.28 -37.70
N SER A 542 -26.72 -27.45 -36.78
CA SER A 542 -26.09 -27.89 -35.54
C SER A 542 -26.74 -27.18 -34.36
N GLY A 543 -26.87 -27.86 -33.23
CA GLY A 543 -27.29 -27.25 -31.97
C GLY A 543 -26.10 -27.05 -31.05
N LEU A 544 -26.13 -25.97 -30.27
CA LEU A 544 -25.25 -25.74 -29.14
C LEU A 544 -26.10 -25.33 -27.93
N ALA A 545 -25.97 -26.05 -26.81
CA ALA A 545 -26.48 -25.69 -25.50
C ALA A 545 -25.31 -25.39 -24.55
N ALA A 546 -25.49 -24.43 -23.66
CA ALA A 546 -24.55 -24.14 -22.58
C ALA A 546 -25.21 -24.43 -21.23
N ILE A 547 -24.57 -25.27 -20.44
CA ILE A 547 -25.07 -25.81 -19.18
C ILE A 547 -24.19 -25.26 -18.05
N LEU A 548 -24.78 -24.49 -17.14
CA LEU A 548 -24.11 -24.09 -15.91
C LEU A 548 -24.12 -25.21 -14.90
N LEU A 549 -23.08 -25.22 -14.06
CA LEU A 549 -22.89 -26.17 -12.97
C LEU A 549 -22.80 -25.43 -11.62
N GLY A 550 -22.75 -26.20 -10.52
CA GLY A 550 -22.57 -25.68 -9.17
C GLY A 550 -23.62 -24.64 -8.74
N ASP A 551 -23.17 -23.63 -8.00
CA ASP A 551 -24.02 -22.59 -7.40
C ASP A 551 -24.65 -21.65 -8.43
N LEU A 552 -23.97 -21.42 -9.56
CA LEU A 552 -24.52 -20.64 -10.68
C LEU A 552 -25.75 -21.34 -11.29
N ALA A 553 -25.68 -22.67 -11.41
CA ALA A 553 -26.79 -23.47 -11.92
C ALA A 553 -28.00 -23.43 -10.98
N ALA A 554 -27.74 -23.57 -9.68
CA ALA A 554 -28.75 -23.54 -8.64
C ALA A 554 -29.29 -22.14 -8.29
N ARG A 555 -28.74 -21.09 -8.91
CA ARG A 555 -29.10 -19.69 -8.64
C ARG A 555 -28.89 -19.33 -7.17
N GLU A 556 -27.77 -19.79 -6.65
CA GLU A 556 -27.33 -19.59 -5.28
C GLU A 556 -26.07 -18.73 -5.21
N VAL A 557 -25.92 -17.82 -6.17
CA VAL A 557 -24.68 -17.10 -6.44
C VAL A 557 -24.25 -16.28 -5.23
N SER A 558 -23.06 -16.60 -4.73
CA SER A 558 -22.28 -15.72 -3.86
C SER A 558 -21.23 -15.00 -4.69
N PRO A 559 -20.68 -13.87 -4.22
CA PRO A 559 -19.64 -13.19 -4.99
C PRO A 559 -18.41 -14.10 -5.16
N GLU A 560 -17.65 -13.90 -6.25
CA GLU A 560 -16.52 -14.76 -6.68
C GLU A 560 -16.88 -16.26 -6.85
N ALA A 561 -18.12 -16.59 -7.21
CA ALA A 561 -18.55 -17.95 -7.51
C ALA A 561 -17.78 -18.55 -8.70
N PRO A 562 -17.37 -19.83 -8.63
CA PRO A 562 -16.64 -20.47 -9.73
C PRO A 562 -17.52 -20.54 -10.98
N LEU A 563 -16.98 -20.06 -12.11
CA LEU A 563 -17.67 -20.14 -13.40
C LEU A 563 -17.43 -21.49 -14.06
N GLU A 564 -18.33 -22.42 -13.78
CA GLU A 564 -18.33 -23.76 -14.36
C GLU A 564 -19.38 -23.90 -15.46
N LEU A 565 -18.90 -24.23 -16.67
CA LEU A 565 -19.72 -24.30 -17.87
C LEU A 565 -19.39 -25.55 -18.68
N LEU A 566 -20.43 -26.32 -19.00
CA LEU A 566 -20.38 -27.43 -19.93
C LEU A 566 -21.09 -27.07 -21.23
N LEU A 567 -20.44 -27.28 -22.37
CA LEU A 567 -21.05 -27.13 -23.68
C LEU A 567 -21.58 -28.47 -24.17
N VAL A 568 -22.79 -28.47 -24.71
CA VAL A 568 -23.41 -29.65 -25.33
C VAL A 568 -23.77 -29.32 -26.75
N HIS A 569 -23.43 -30.18 -27.70
CA HIS A 569 -23.71 -29.93 -29.10
C HIS A 569 -24.35 -31.10 -29.81
N ASP A 570 -25.05 -30.79 -30.89
CA ASP A 570 -25.60 -31.77 -31.82
C ASP A 570 -25.18 -31.37 -33.23
N GLY A 571 -24.57 -32.28 -33.98
CA GLY A 571 -24.14 -32.03 -35.36
C GLY A 571 -22.92 -31.10 -35.57
N LEU A 572 -22.15 -30.74 -34.53
CA LEU A 572 -20.87 -30.03 -34.70
C LEU A 572 -19.71 -30.98 -35.04
N SER A 573 -18.83 -30.56 -35.95
CA SER A 573 -17.58 -31.29 -36.21
C SER A 573 -16.59 -31.13 -35.04
N PRO A 574 -15.68 -32.09 -34.82
CA PRO A 574 -14.68 -32.00 -33.74
C PRO A 574 -13.86 -30.70 -33.79
N ALA A 575 -13.45 -30.27 -34.99
CA ALA A 575 -12.68 -29.04 -35.18
C ALA A 575 -13.46 -27.77 -34.83
N ASN A 576 -14.77 -27.73 -35.11
CA ASN A 576 -15.63 -26.59 -34.77
C ASN A 576 -15.96 -26.58 -33.27
N SER A 577 -16.18 -27.76 -32.68
CA SER A 577 -16.40 -27.94 -31.24
C SER A 577 -15.18 -27.46 -30.43
N GLU A 578 -13.98 -27.90 -30.80
CA GLU A 578 -12.72 -27.46 -30.17
C GLU A 578 -12.48 -25.95 -30.33
N ASN A 579 -12.81 -25.39 -31.50
CA ASN A 579 -12.67 -23.95 -31.73
C ASN A 579 -13.64 -23.12 -30.88
N LEU A 580 -14.87 -23.59 -30.72
CA LEU A 580 -15.86 -22.97 -29.84
C LEU A 580 -15.37 -23.03 -28.39
N CYS A 581 -14.97 -24.20 -27.88
CA CYS A 581 -14.41 -24.32 -26.52
C CYS A 581 -13.28 -23.32 -26.28
N LYS A 582 -12.32 -23.23 -27.21
CA LYS A 582 -11.21 -22.29 -27.11
C LYS A 582 -11.69 -20.84 -27.03
N ARG A 583 -12.66 -20.46 -27.87
CA ARG A 583 -13.22 -19.09 -27.90
C ARG A 583 -14.01 -18.76 -26.64
N PHE A 584 -14.83 -19.69 -26.16
CA PHE A 584 -15.53 -19.55 -24.89
C PHE A 584 -14.51 -19.39 -23.76
N GLY A 585 -13.47 -20.22 -23.71
CA GLY A 585 -12.42 -20.14 -22.69
C GLY A 585 -11.70 -18.80 -22.70
N GLU A 586 -11.24 -18.34 -23.87
CA GLU A 586 -10.56 -17.04 -24.00
C GLU A 586 -11.46 -15.86 -23.59
N THR A 587 -12.74 -15.92 -23.94
CA THR A 587 -13.69 -14.81 -23.71
C THR A 587 -14.19 -14.79 -22.28
N LEU A 588 -14.51 -15.96 -21.70
CA LEU A 588 -14.92 -16.09 -20.31
C LEU A 588 -13.75 -15.79 -19.36
N ALA A 589 -12.50 -16.07 -19.73
CA ALA A 589 -11.35 -15.59 -18.98
C ALA A 589 -11.26 -14.05 -18.95
N GLY A 590 -11.80 -13.36 -19.96
CA GLY A 590 -11.99 -11.91 -19.92
C GLY A 590 -13.09 -11.48 -18.94
N LEU A 591 -14.21 -12.22 -18.92
CA LEU A 591 -15.33 -11.97 -18.01
C LEU A 591 -14.96 -12.20 -16.54
N THR A 592 -14.18 -13.24 -16.22
CA THR A 592 -13.83 -13.63 -14.84
C THR A 592 -12.63 -12.86 -14.28
N ARG A 593 -11.79 -12.26 -15.12
CA ARG A 593 -10.61 -11.50 -14.68
C ARG A 593 -11.05 -10.32 -13.82
N ASP A 594 -10.69 -10.27 -12.55
CA ASP A 594 -11.09 -9.19 -11.63
C ASP A 594 -12.63 -9.00 -11.51
N SER A 595 -13.42 -10.06 -11.78
CA SER A 595 -14.86 -10.02 -11.58
C SER A 595 -15.22 -10.09 -10.10
N LEU A 596 -16.24 -9.34 -9.70
CA LEU A 596 -16.82 -9.42 -8.35
C LEU A 596 -17.79 -10.60 -8.21
N ILE A 597 -18.27 -11.14 -9.33
CA ILE A 597 -19.27 -12.21 -9.34
C ILE A 597 -18.62 -13.56 -9.61
N PHE A 598 -17.66 -13.60 -10.52
CA PHE A 598 -17.08 -14.85 -11.01
C PHE A 598 -15.62 -15.00 -10.58
N SER A 599 -15.24 -16.18 -10.12
CA SER A 599 -13.83 -16.57 -10.07
C SER A 599 -13.42 -17.26 -11.38
N PRO A 600 -12.15 -17.15 -11.78
CA PRO A 600 -11.64 -17.92 -12.91
C PRO A 600 -11.82 -19.42 -12.66
N PRO A 601 -12.10 -20.22 -13.70
CA PRO A 601 -12.25 -21.66 -13.56
C PRO A 601 -10.96 -22.30 -13.00
N GLU A 602 -11.11 -23.32 -12.15
CA GLU A 602 -9.98 -23.95 -11.46
C GLU A 602 -9.01 -24.69 -12.42
N ASP A 603 -9.50 -25.18 -13.56
CA ASP A 603 -8.71 -25.85 -14.60
C ASP A 603 -8.64 -25.02 -15.89
N ALA A 604 -7.44 -24.88 -16.47
CA ALA A 604 -7.22 -24.17 -17.73
C ALA A 604 -7.91 -24.84 -18.94
N ASN A 605 -8.34 -26.10 -18.81
CA ASN A 605 -9.13 -26.84 -19.78
C ASN A 605 -10.64 -26.97 -19.39
N ALA A 606 -11.13 -26.15 -18.46
CA ALA A 606 -12.44 -26.33 -17.83
C ALA A 606 -13.66 -26.33 -18.77
N ILE A 607 -13.58 -25.74 -19.96
CA ILE A 607 -14.71 -25.73 -20.89
C ILE A 607 -14.60 -26.90 -21.85
N GLN A 608 -15.39 -27.93 -21.55
CA GLN A 608 -15.55 -29.12 -22.38
C GLN A 608 -16.80 -28.98 -23.26
N ALA A 609 -16.73 -29.56 -24.45
CA ALA A 609 -17.88 -29.70 -25.34
C ALA A 609 -18.14 -31.18 -25.60
N LEU A 610 -19.37 -31.60 -25.33
CA LEU A 610 -19.81 -32.99 -25.46
C LEU A 610 -20.91 -33.12 -26.51
N PRO A 611 -20.93 -34.20 -27.31
CA PRO A 611 -22.09 -34.56 -28.10
C PRO A 611 -23.31 -34.82 -27.20
N LEU A 612 -24.51 -34.40 -27.63
CA LEU A 612 -25.76 -34.58 -26.87
C LEU A 612 -25.99 -36.05 -26.46
N GLY A 613 -25.62 -37.01 -27.31
CA GLY A 613 -25.76 -38.44 -27.02
C GLY A 613 -24.86 -38.96 -25.90
N GLU A 614 -23.79 -38.24 -25.55
CA GLU A 614 -22.82 -38.62 -24.53
C GLU A 614 -23.13 -38.00 -23.15
N LEU A 615 -24.03 -37.00 -23.09
CA LEU A 615 -24.35 -36.26 -21.86
C LEU A 615 -24.81 -37.18 -20.72
N ALA A 616 -25.68 -38.15 -21.03
CA ALA A 616 -26.21 -39.09 -20.04
C ALA A 616 -25.16 -40.07 -19.52
N GLU A 617 -24.15 -40.40 -20.32
CA GLU A 617 -23.05 -41.29 -19.93
C GLU A 617 -22.01 -40.52 -19.11
N TYR A 618 -21.65 -39.31 -19.55
CA TYR A 618 -20.75 -38.40 -18.86
C TYR A 618 -21.19 -38.15 -17.41
N GLY A 619 -22.47 -37.84 -17.20
CA GLY A 619 -22.98 -37.64 -15.85
C GLY A 619 -23.07 -38.91 -15.00
N ARG A 620 -23.17 -40.10 -15.61
CA ARG A 620 -23.13 -41.39 -14.88
C ARG A 620 -21.72 -41.81 -14.49
N SER A 621 -20.71 -41.43 -15.28
CA SER A 621 -19.30 -41.60 -14.93
C SER A 621 -18.81 -40.60 -13.87
N SER A 622 -19.60 -39.58 -13.55
CA SER A 622 -19.19 -38.44 -12.70
C SER A 622 -19.20 -38.71 -11.18
N GLY A 623 -19.25 -39.98 -10.75
CA GLY A 623 -19.28 -40.37 -9.32
C GLY A 623 -17.91 -40.50 -8.63
N SER A 624 -16.81 -40.07 -9.26
CA SER A 624 -15.47 -40.02 -8.66
C SER A 624 -15.13 -38.58 -8.25
N GLU A 625 -14.26 -38.39 -7.24
CA GLU A 625 -13.82 -37.08 -6.69
C GLU A 625 -13.29 -36.04 -7.72
N GLU A 626 -13.16 -36.40 -9.00
CA GLU A 626 -12.60 -35.57 -10.09
C GLU A 626 -13.61 -35.13 -11.16
N SER A 627 -14.92 -35.44 -11.04
CA SER A 627 -15.93 -35.09 -12.07
C SER A 627 -17.02 -34.13 -11.57
N PRO A 628 -17.54 -33.23 -12.44
CA PRO A 628 -18.49 -32.20 -12.03
C PRO A 628 -19.88 -32.74 -11.68
N ASP A 629 -20.46 -32.22 -10.59
CA ASP A 629 -21.82 -32.55 -10.15
C ASP A 629 -22.89 -31.98 -11.10
N LEU A 630 -23.55 -32.87 -11.86
CA LEU A 630 -24.61 -32.51 -12.79
C LEU A 630 -26.01 -32.45 -12.16
N THR A 631 -26.16 -32.79 -10.88
CA THR A 631 -27.48 -32.84 -10.21
C THR A 631 -28.14 -31.47 -10.17
N ARG A 632 -27.35 -30.40 -10.09
CA ARG A 632 -27.84 -29.01 -10.06
C ARG A 632 -27.78 -28.33 -11.44
N ALA A 633 -27.31 -29.02 -12.46
CA ALA A 633 -26.98 -28.43 -13.77
C ALA A 633 -28.17 -27.77 -14.48
N ARG A 634 -27.96 -26.63 -15.13
CA ARG A 634 -29.04 -25.87 -15.77
C ARG A 634 -28.63 -25.37 -17.13
N CYS A 635 -29.43 -25.67 -18.16
CA CYS A 635 -29.28 -25.07 -19.48
C CYS A 635 -29.65 -23.58 -19.41
N VAL A 636 -28.72 -22.69 -19.79
CA VAL A 636 -28.89 -21.23 -19.72
C VAL A 636 -28.83 -20.54 -21.07
N TYR A 637 -28.32 -21.21 -22.10
CA TYR A 637 -28.16 -20.65 -23.43
C TYR A 637 -28.28 -21.74 -24.49
N GLU A 638 -28.89 -21.40 -25.62
CA GLU A 638 -28.99 -22.27 -26.79
C GLU A 638 -28.78 -21.47 -28.09
N ALA A 639 -28.22 -22.12 -29.11
CA ALA A 639 -28.04 -21.55 -30.44
C ALA A 639 -28.11 -22.63 -31.54
N GLY A 640 -28.57 -22.21 -32.73
CA GLY A 640 -28.76 -23.11 -33.88
C GLY A 640 -30.08 -23.84 -33.80
N ASP A 641 -30.04 -25.16 -33.55
CA ASP A 641 -31.24 -25.96 -33.28
C ASP A 641 -31.91 -25.56 -31.95
N SER A 642 -33.08 -24.94 -32.04
CA SER A 642 -33.87 -24.48 -30.89
C SER A 642 -34.43 -25.61 -30.01
N SER A 643 -34.25 -26.89 -30.39
CA SER A 643 -34.64 -28.04 -29.57
C SER A 643 -33.49 -28.60 -28.72
N ILE A 644 -32.24 -28.14 -28.91
CA ILE A 644 -31.11 -28.72 -28.17
C ILE A 644 -31.20 -28.43 -26.67
N GLY A 645 -31.61 -27.22 -26.27
CA GLY A 645 -31.72 -26.87 -24.86
C GLY A 645 -32.78 -27.70 -24.13
N SER A 646 -33.94 -27.94 -24.76
CA SER A 646 -34.99 -28.79 -24.19
C SER A 646 -34.54 -30.24 -24.07
N ARG A 647 -33.89 -30.79 -25.12
CA ARG A 647 -33.37 -32.17 -25.11
C ARG A 647 -32.28 -32.36 -24.04
N SER A 648 -31.36 -31.41 -23.90
CA SER A 648 -30.35 -31.44 -22.83
C SER A 648 -31.00 -31.39 -21.44
N SER A 649 -32.04 -30.56 -21.26
CA SER A 649 -32.75 -30.43 -19.99
C SER A 649 -33.52 -31.70 -19.63
N GLU A 650 -34.17 -32.36 -20.60
CA GLU A 650 -34.85 -33.64 -20.40
C GLU A 650 -33.89 -34.73 -19.90
N ILE A 651 -32.69 -34.83 -20.50
CA ILE A 651 -31.64 -35.76 -20.07
C ILE A 651 -31.23 -35.48 -18.62
N LEU A 652 -30.96 -34.21 -18.28
CA LEU A 652 -30.58 -33.81 -16.92
C LEU A 652 -31.70 -34.11 -15.90
N GLU A 653 -32.97 -33.89 -16.24
CA GLU A 653 -34.10 -34.22 -15.37
C GLU A 653 -34.26 -35.73 -15.15
N GLU A 654 -34.08 -36.53 -16.20
CA GLU A 654 -34.14 -37.99 -16.11
C GLU A 654 -33.02 -38.52 -15.20
N MET A 655 -31.84 -37.92 -15.27
CA MET A 655 -30.72 -38.25 -14.38
C MET A 655 -31.03 -37.96 -12.92
N ARG A 656 -31.59 -36.78 -12.59
CA ARG A 656 -32.00 -36.43 -11.22
C ARG A 656 -33.06 -37.38 -10.65
N LYS A 657 -34.00 -37.85 -11.49
CA LYS A 657 -35.05 -38.79 -11.07
C LYS A 657 -34.50 -40.18 -10.75
N ASN A 658 -33.36 -40.54 -11.33
CA ASN A 658 -32.71 -41.84 -11.18
C ASN A 658 -31.62 -41.88 -10.10
N GLU A 659 -31.38 -40.76 -9.38
CA GLU A 659 -30.52 -40.75 -8.20
C GLU A 659 -31.19 -41.42 -6.99
N PRO A 660 -30.47 -42.27 -6.23
CA PRO A 660 -30.98 -42.77 -4.97
C PRO A 660 -31.20 -41.61 -3.98
N PRO A 661 -32.25 -41.64 -3.15
CA PRO A 661 -32.46 -40.58 -2.15
C PRO A 661 -31.26 -40.51 -1.21
N PRO A 662 -30.92 -39.32 -0.67
CA PRO A 662 -29.78 -39.18 0.22
C PRO A 662 -29.98 -40.09 1.42
N GLU A 663 -28.98 -40.94 1.71
CA GLU A 663 -28.94 -41.66 2.98
C GLU A 663 -29.07 -40.63 4.10
N GLN A 664 -30.14 -40.73 4.89
CA GLN A 664 -30.23 -40.04 6.16
C GLN A 664 -29.01 -40.46 6.97
N SER A 665 -28.02 -39.56 7.07
CA SER A 665 -26.93 -39.68 8.01
C SER A 665 -27.54 -39.72 9.40
N ALA A 666 -27.78 -40.93 9.90
CA ALA A 666 -28.03 -41.19 11.29
C ALA A 666 -26.75 -40.84 12.06
N GLU A 667 -26.57 -39.56 12.39
CA GLU A 667 -25.68 -39.15 13.45
C GLU A 667 -26.26 -39.64 14.78
N ALA A 668 -25.97 -40.90 15.09
CA ALA A 668 -25.84 -41.31 16.48
C ALA A 668 -24.63 -40.55 17.05
N ARG A 669 -24.89 -39.45 17.78
CA ARG A 669 -23.93 -38.89 18.72
C ARG A 669 -23.51 -39.98 19.72
N PRO A 670 -22.21 -40.29 19.87
CA PRO A 670 -21.73 -40.83 21.13
C PRO A 670 -21.61 -39.67 22.13
N GLU A 671 -22.13 -39.88 23.33
CA GLU A 671 -21.75 -39.09 24.50
C GLU A 671 -20.24 -39.28 24.76
N GLU A 672 -19.48 -38.19 24.77
CA GLU A 672 -18.40 -37.91 25.74
C GLU A 672 -18.06 -36.41 25.77
#